data_AF-A0AAD1SZN9-F1
#
_entry.id   AF-A0AAD1SZN9-F1
#
_cell.length_a   1.000
_cell.length_b   1.000
_cell.length_c   1.000
_cell.angle_alpha   90.00
_cell.angle_beta   90.00
_cell.angle_gamma   90.00
#
_symmetry.space_group_name_H-M   'P 1'
#
loop_
_entity.id
_entity.type
_entity.pdbx_description
1 polymer ?
#
loop_
_entity_poly.entity_id
_entity_poly.type
_entity_poly.pdbx_seq_one_letter_code
_entity_poly.pdbx_strand_id
1 'polypeptide(L)'
;MVCESSSNVLGGRENEDFRDPGPGCLLTRVTRAPHTVFGCLITQISRWLRGSPSVVTPVFPVCCLGLTVREPPPLSLFPPCCLWSRGMRQHADVTKRALPLAAGIADVLRFHRAILGVAESAHVESARVTFRCPPCYEWQHSEAVSAGSGWHLLSKRFCFMARVLQILRLKHSLFYQTHRTKMGSVPLQEDARKIFWAAVSAVLPPHMLHRSLKVTDCGDSSVLECGGIEFSLNRNLYLVGFGKAVLGMAASVEQILGKHLLEGVISIPRGMEESLKQAGRREMLLSSGSSIRVMEGAEHNMADEAALEAAGEIQSLAKKLTERDILLVLISGGGSALLPAPFPPLTLQDKQTITKQLAMKGATIQELNTLRRTLSKLKGGGLAMAAFPAQVVSLILSDVIGDDLDVIASGPTVYSSYSAKECLRILDKYHLRGSAPGTVEQVLLSRPPTLLNDNFNHVHNILIGSNLIALGEAQEESTKLGYHPLLLSTSISGDVKQVSCFYGLLARVICSIMTNSPEQQQLQQEILSLVDKMTIPDLKLADWLQELQTYGDLGAVCVLCGGEITVLVQGEGKGGRNQELALRVAQEWHDTQEGMKDCEVLFLSGGTDGQDGPTEAAGAFSYPGLLMDAQEKGLNVEHSLNHSDSNGFFTRFHDGRYLLVTGLTGTNVMDVQVLLIQKNRRQ
;
A
#
# COMPACT_ATOMS: atom_id res chain seq x y z
N MET A 1 -5.00 18.77 6.18
CA MET A 1 -5.42 20.17 5.94
C MET A 1 -4.23 21.10 6.21
N VAL A 2 -4.30 22.41 5.97
CA VAL A 2 -3.12 23.31 6.13
C VAL A 2 -2.85 23.60 7.60
N CYS A 3 -1.61 23.41 8.05
CA CYS A 3 -1.13 23.92 9.34
C CYS A 3 -0.55 25.33 9.13
N GLU A 4 -1.16 26.35 9.74
CA GLU A 4 -0.57 27.70 9.84
C GLU A 4 0.00 27.91 11.25
N SER A 5 1.30 28.15 11.34
CA SER A 5 1.99 28.51 12.59
C SER A 5 1.94 30.03 12.79
N SER A 6 1.00 30.52 13.61
CA SER A 6 0.79 31.95 13.87
C SER A 6 1.42 32.42 15.19
N SER A 7 2.71 32.74 15.15
CA SER A 7 3.40 33.40 16.27
C SER A 7 2.90 34.84 16.44
N ASN A 8 2.02 35.08 17.41
CA ASN A 8 1.51 36.41 17.72
C ASN A 8 2.58 37.33 18.31
N VAL A 9 2.90 38.42 17.62
CA VAL A 9 3.61 39.58 18.18
C VAL A 9 2.60 40.68 18.44
N LEU A 10 2.39 41.02 19.71
CA LEU A 10 1.63 42.20 20.10
C LEU A 10 2.50 43.45 19.88
N GLY A 11 2.04 44.39 19.05
CA GLY A 11 2.71 45.66 18.82
C GLY A 11 2.10 46.80 19.65
N GLY A 12 2.94 47.71 20.14
CA GLY A 12 2.47 48.99 20.68
C GLY A 12 3.47 49.77 21.53
N ARG A 13 4.02 50.86 20.94
CA ARG A 13 4.65 52.03 21.62
C ARG A 13 6.05 51.78 22.21
N GLU A 14 6.97 52.76 22.24
CA GLU A 14 6.96 54.13 21.68
C GLU A 14 8.40 54.63 21.41
N ASN A 15 8.55 55.49 20.40
CA ASN A 15 9.57 56.54 20.19
C ASN A 15 11.09 56.27 20.00
N GLU A 16 11.66 57.23 19.27
CA GLU A 16 13.03 57.81 19.34
C GLU A 16 14.28 57.09 18.76
N ASP A 17 14.43 57.28 17.44
CA ASP A 17 15.46 58.16 16.80
C ASP A 17 16.89 57.68 16.44
N PHE A 18 17.39 58.29 15.35
CA PHE A 18 18.77 58.41 14.82
C PHE A 18 19.61 57.22 14.28
N ARG A 19 20.03 57.42 13.01
CA ARG A 19 21.39 57.23 12.41
C ARG A 19 21.90 55.83 12.00
N ASP A 20 21.83 55.60 10.70
CA ASP A 20 22.97 55.16 9.85
C ASP A 20 24.20 56.10 10.04
N PRO A 21 25.47 55.75 9.68
CA PRO A 21 25.83 54.70 8.72
C PRO A 21 27.06 53.80 9.02
N GLY A 22 27.16 52.71 8.27
CA GLY A 22 28.42 52.37 7.59
C GLY A 22 29.29 51.20 8.14
N PRO A 23 30.35 50.81 7.39
CA PRO A 23 30.92 49.46 7.49
C PRO A 23 32.36 49.37 8.03
N GLY A 24 32.78 48.17 8.44
CA GLY A 24 34.18 47.87 8.79
C GLY A 24 34.54 46.38 8.78
N CYS A 25 35.62 46.00 8.09
CA CYS A 25 36.22 44.66 8.12
C CYS A 25 37.47 44.64 9.01
N LEU A 26 37.82 43.47 9.59
CA LEU A 26 39.17 42.94 9.89
C LEU A 26 38.97 41.60 10.65
N LEU A 27 39.21 40.39 10.13
CA LEU A 27 40.42 39.78 9.53
C LEU A 27 41.52 39.46 10.57
N THR A 28 41.73 38.17 10.86
CA THR A 28 43.03 37.63 11.34
C THR A 28 43.18 36.15 10.94
N ARG A 29 44.40 35.69 10.65
CA ARG A 29 44.75 34.33 10.18
C ARG A 29 45.74 33.65 11.11
N VAL A 30 45.54 32.36 11.40
CA VAL A 30 46.60 31.38 11.79
C VAL A 30 46.10 30.00 11.28
N THR A 31 46.54 29.48 10.13
CA THR A 31 47.55 28.40 9.97
C THR A 31 47.51 27.29 11.03
N ARG A 32 47.62 25.98 10.75
CA ARG A 32 48.21 25.24 9.62
C ARG A 32 47.73 23.77 9.64
N ALA A 33 47.92 23.04 8.55
CA ALA A 33 47.85 21.57 8.45
C ALA A 33 49.01 21.08 7.54
N PRO A 34 49.23 19.78 7.25
CA PRO A 34 48.65 18.54 7.80
C PRO A 34 49.73 17.57 8.35
N HIS A 35 49.41 16.30 8.62
CA HIS A 35 50.25 15.13 8.24
C HIS A 35 49.53 13.78 8.40
N THR A 36 49.98 12.77 7.65
CA THR A 36 49.41 11.41 7.54
C THR A 36 50.33 10.36 8.18
N VAL A 37 49.79 9.36 8.88
CA VAL A 37 50.52 8.11 9.23
C VAL A 37 49.57 6.90 9.14
N PHE A 38 50.11 5.79 8.64
CA PHE A 38 49.47 4.47 8.50
C PHE A 38 50.12 3.52 9.54
N GLY A 39 49.39 2.70 10.28
CA GLY A 39 50.06 1.77 11.22
C GLY A 39 49.17 0.91 12.12
N CYS A 40 49.38 -0.40 12.06
CA CYS A 40 48.75 -1.47 12.85
C CYS A 40 48.81 -1.29 14.37
N LEU A 41 47.85 -1.92 15.09
CA LEU A 41 48.20 -3.16 15.80
C LEU A 41 46.99 -4.09 16.07
N ILE A 42 47.10 -5.35 15.68
CA ILE A 42 46.25 -6.44 16.17
C ILE A 42 46.97 -7.11 17.34
N THR A 43 46.55 -6.85 18.60
CA THR A 43 46.81 -7.75 19.75
C THR A 43 45.95 -7.41 20.96
N GLN A 44 45.59 -8.45 21.74
CA GLN A 44 45.06 -8.45 23.13
C GLN A 44 43.61 -8.93 23.41
N ILE A 45 42.99 -9.75 22.55
CA ILE A 45 41.99 -10.74 23.03
C ILE A 45 42.38 -12.14 22.56
N SER A 46 43.37 -12.73 23.24
CA SER A 46 43.84 -14.10 22.96
C SER A 46 44.62 -14.74 24.12
N ARG A 47 44.01 -14.90 25.31
CA ARG A 47 44.66 -15.70 26.38
C ARG A 47 43.80 -16.46 27.41
N TRP A 48 42.59 -16.91 27.05
CA TRP A 48 41.97 -18.14 27.58
C TRP A 48 41.13 -18.73 26.42
N LEU A 49 41.49 -19.81 25.70
CA LEU A 49 41.85 -21.19 26.11
C LEU A 49 40.64 -21.91 26.73
N ARG A 50 40.26 -23.14 26.35
CA ARG A 50 40.74 -24.09 25.31
C ARG A 50 39.59 -25.09 25.03
N GLY A 51 39.31 -25.47 23.78
CA GLY A 51 38.22 -26.43 23.50
C GLY A 51 37.93 -26.68 22.01
N SER A 52 38.71 -27.56 21.39
CA SER A 52 38.46 -28.14 20.04
C SER A 52 38.03 -29.61 20.22
N PRO A 53 37.40 -30.31 19.24
CA PRO A 53 37.52 -30.04 17.80
C PRO A 53 36.30 -30.25 16.87
N SER A 54 36.46 -29.68 15.66
CA SER A 54 36.07 -30.21 14.34
C SER A 54 34.61 -30.64 14.03
N VAL A 55 33.97 -29.86 13.15
CA VAL A 55 33.42 -30.37 11.88
C VAL A 55 33.90 -29.44 10.75
N VAL A 56 34.18 -29.98 9.56
CA VAL A 56 34.67 -29.22 8.39
C VAL A 56 33.52 -28.80 7.48
N THR A 57 33.50 -27.54 7.05
CA THR A 57 32.63 -27.04 5.98
C THR A 57 33.43 -26.85 4.67
N PRO A 58 33.11 -27.59 3.59
CA PRO A 58 33.67 -27.33 2.27
C PRO A 58 32.88 -26.24 1.53
N VAL A 59 33.59 -25.44 0.74
CA VAL A 59 33.01 -24.47 -0.22
C VAL A 59 32.35 -25.21 -1.39
N PHE A 60 31.20 -24.74 -1.85
CA PHE A 60 30.61 -25.17 -3.13
C PHE A 60 30.90 -24.15 -4.24
N PRO A 61 31.49 -24.56 -5.38
CA PRO A 61 31.70 -23.69 -6.53
C PRO A 61 30.47 -23.61 -7.45
N VAL A 62 30.36 -22.51 -8.19
CA VAL A 62 29.45 -22.38 -9.34
C VAL A 62 30.00 -23.19 -10.52
N CYS A 63 29.15 -23.90 -11.26
CA CYS A 63 29.51 -24.47 -12.55
C CYS A 63 28.30 -24.50 -13.49
N CYS A 64 28.39 -23.81 -14.63
CA CYS A 64 27.37 -23.80 -15.68
C CYS A 64 27.63 -24.91 -16.71
N LEU A 65 26.57 -25.45 -17.31
CA LEU A 65 26.58 -26.26 -18.54
C LEU A 65 25.20 -26.16 -19.21
N GLY A 66 25.14 -26.26 -20.54
CA GLY A 66 23.89 -26.09 -21.31
C GLY A 66 23.99 -26.63 -22.74
N LEU A 67 23.08 -26.19 -23.62
CA LEU A 67 22.86 -26.62 -25.02
C LEU A 67 22.12 -27.98 -25.18
N THR A 68 21.20 -28.24 -26.15
CA THR A 68 20.47 -27.39 -27.13
C THR A 68 19.26 -28.15 -27.76
N VAL A 69 18.10 -27.47 -27.86
CA VAL A 69 17.20 -27.29 -29.05
C VAL A 69 16.88 -28.46 -30.02
N ARG A 70 15.57 -28.70 -30.27
CA ARG A 70 14.93 -28.73 -31.63
C ARG A 70 13.39 -28.66 -31.59
N GLU A 71 12.78 -28.20 -32.68
CA GLU A 71 11.36 -27.74 -32.82
C GLU A 71 10.61 -28.49 -33.97
N PRO A 72 9.55 -27.94 -34.65
CA PRO A 72 8.10 -27.98 -34.35
C PRO A 72 7.34 -28.64 -35.56
N PRO A 73 6.11 -28.26 -36.04
CA PRO A 73 4.94 -27.49 -35.56
C PRO A 73 3.66 -28.42 -35.55
N PRO A 74 2.51 -28.25 -36.26
CA PRO A 74 1.71 -27.07 -36.70
C PRO A 74 0.14 -27.12 -36.53
N LEU A 75 -0.48 -25.95 -36.29
CA LEU A 75 -1.73 -25.40 -36.90
C LEU A 75 -3.11 -26.15 -36.82
N SER A 76 -4.30 -25.52 -36.89
CA SER A 76 -4.77 -24.12 -36.66
C SER A 76 -6.32 -24.00 -36.82
N LEU A 77 -6.97 -22.97 -36.22
CA LEU A 77 -7.93 -22.00 -36.85
C LEU A 77 -8.84 -21.23 -35.83
N PHE A 78 -9.35 -20.06 -36.25
CA PHE A 78 -10.21 -19.05 -35.55
C PHE A 78 -11.35 -18.59 -36.52
N PRO A 79 -12.28 -17.64 -36.18
CA PRO A 79 -13.03 -17.39 -34.94
C PRO A 79 -14.57 -17.67 -35.17
N PRO A 80 -15.55 -16.78 -35.52
CA PRO A 80 -15.71 -15.30 -35.45
C PRO A 80 -16.97 -14.74 -34.72
N CYS A 81 -16.82 -13.52 -34.17
CA CYS A 81 -17.75 -12.36 -34.07
C CYS A 81 -19.29 -12.48 -33.81
N CYS A 82 -19.70 -11.89 -32.66
CA CYS A 82 -20.70 -10.80 -32.50
C CYS A 82 -22.24 -11.01 -32.52
N LEU A 83 -22.89 -10.05 -31.82
CA LEU A 83 -24.28 -9.51 -31.91
C LEU A 83 -25.45 -10.10 -31.06
N TRP A 84 -26.11 -9.14 -30.37
CA TRP A 84 -27.53 -9.05 -29.97
C TRP A 84 -28.17 -10.09 -29.03
N SER A 85 -28.39 -9.66 -27.78
CA SER A 85 -29.49 -10.13 -26.93
C SER A 85 -30.74 -9.24 -27.08
N ARG A 86 -31.72 -9.67 -27.89
CA ARG A 86 -33.07 -9.06 -27.94
C ARG A 86 -34.13 -10.12 -28.26
N GLY A 87 -35.14 -10.26 -27.39
CA GLY A 87 -36.45 -10.80 -27.78
C GLY A 87 -36.78 -12.26 -27.43
N MET A 88 -37.51 -12.43 -26.33
CA MET A 88 -38.76 -13.20 -26.24
C MET A 88 -38.86 -14.71 -26.59
N ARG A 89 -39.30 -15.46 -25.55
CA ARG A 89 -40.48 -16.37 -25.52
C ARG A 89 -40.43 -17.79 -26.14
N GLN A 90 -40.59 -18.74 -25.20
CA GLN A 90 -41.67 -19.76 -25.12
C GLN A 90 -41.64 -21.06 -25.96
N HIS A 91 -42.02 -22.14 -25.26
CA HIS A 91 -42.54 -23.45 -25.71
C HIS A 91 -41.63 -24.37 -26.54
N ALA A 92 -41.86 -25.69 -26.62
CA ALA A 92 -42.34 -26.71 -25.65
C ALA A 92 -42.30 -28.09 -26.36
N ASP A 93 -42.27 -29.19 -25.59
CA ASP A 93 -42.77 -30.53 -25.98
C ASP A 93 -42.06 -31.27 -27.17
N VAL A 94 -42.11 -32.60 -27.36
CA VAL A 94 -42.55 -33.72 -26.49
C VAL A 94 -41.82 -35.04 -26.84
N THR A 95 -41.57 -35.86 -25.80
CA THR A 95 -41.17 -37.30 -25.71
C THR A 95 -40.92 -38.18 -26.98
N LYS A 96 -39.95 -39.12 -26.89
CA LYS A 96 -40.24 -40.59 -26.72
C LYS A 96 -39.03 -41.53 -26.49
N ARG A 97 -38.97 -42.07 -25.25
CA ARG A 97 -38.71 -43.47 -24.82
C ARG A 97 -37.90 -44.45 -25.70
N ALA A 98 -36.82 -45.02 -25.11
CA ALA A 98 -36.61 -46.48 -24.98
C ALA A 98 -35.62 -46.81 -23.82
N LEU A 99 -35.76 -48.00 -23.21
CA LEU A 99 -34.97 -48.59 -22.10
C LEU A 99 -35.08 -50.14 -22.27
N PRO A 100 -34.15 -51.01 -21.79
CA PRO A 100 -33.89 -51.18 -20.36
C PRO A 100 -32.48 -51.63 -19.88
N LEU A 101 -32.16 -51.21 -18.64
CA LEU A 101 -31.43 -51.85 -17.51
C LEU A 101 -30.20 -52.81 -17.63
N ALA A 102 -29.47 -52.82 -16.50
CA ALA A 102 -28.48 -53.79 -15.98
C ALA A 102 -27.04 -53.68 -16.52
N ALA A 103 -25.98 -53.65 -15.68
CA ALA A 103 -25.89 -53.50 -14.21
C ALA A 103 -24.46 -53.00 -13.83
N GLY A 104 -24.21 -52.65 -12.54
CA GLY A 104 -22.82 -52.63 -12.01
C GLY A 104 -22.30 -51.42 -11.21
N ILE A 105 -23.12 -50.50 -10.70
CA ILE A 105 -22.62 -49.43 -9.79
C ILE A 105 -22.66 -49.95 -8.33
N ALA A 106 -21.51 -50.36 -7.77
CA ALA A 106 -21.45 -50.97 -6.43
C ALA A 106 -20.22 -50.66 -5.54
N ASP A 107 -19.16 -49.99 -6.03
CA ASP A 107 -17.88 -49.93 -5.30
C ASP A 107 -17.35 -48.54 -4.88
N VAL A 108 -17.94 -47.43 -5.34
CA VAL A 108 -17.46 -46.08 -4.97
C VAL A 108 -17.99 -45.61 -3.59
N LEU A 109 -19.10 -46.19 -3.09
CA LEU A 109 -19.75 -45.77 -1.84
C LEU A 109 -19.42 -46.61 -0.59
N ARG A 110 -18.31 -47.36 -0.60
CA ARG A 110 -17.82 -48.10 0.59
C ARG A 110 -16.62 -47.50 1.31
N PHE A 111 -15.92 -46.51 0.73
CA PHE A 111 -14.69 -45.94 1.32
C PHE A 111 -14.91 -44.71 2.23
N HIS A 112 -16.15 -44.28 2.46
CA HIS A 112 -16.49 -43.04 3.17
C HIS A 112 -17.37 -43.22 4.42
N ARG A 113 -17.36 -44.42 5.03
CA ARG A 113 -18.12 -44.75 6.26
C ARG A 113 -17.30 -45.50 7.33
N ALA A 114 -15.98 -45.47 7.26
CA ALA A 114 -15.08 -46.26 8.13
C ALA A 114 -14.12 -45.44 9.01
N ILE A 115 -14.27 -44.11 9.06
CA ILE A 115 -13.32 -43.19 9.75
C ILE A 115 -14.01 -42.30 10.82
N LEU A 116 -15.33 -42.43 10.99
CA LEU A 116 -16.07 -41.75 12.08
C LEU A 116 -16.99 -42.76 12.79
N GLY A 117 -16.75 -42.96 14.10
CA GLY A 117 -17.64 -43.73 14.98
C GLY A 117 -17.01 -44.94 15.65
N VAL A 118 -16.34 -44.74 16.78
CA VAL A 118 -16.57 -45.38 18.09
C VAL A 118 -15.53 -44.81 19.07
N ALA A 119 -15.94 -44.54 20.31
CA ALA A 119 -15.08 -44.12 21.40
C ALA A 119 -15.14 -45.14 22.56
N GLU A 120 -14.28 -44.91 23.56
CA GLU A 120 -14.29 -45.51 24.90
C GLU A 120 -13.68 -46.93 25.10
N SER A 121 -12.53 -46.89 25.79
CA SER A 121 -12.14 -47.74 26.94
C SER A 121 -11.20 -48.95 26.78
N ALA A 122 -10.41 -49.14 27.86
CA ALA A 122 -9.68 -50.33 28.32
C ALA A 122 -8.41 -50.85 27.57
N HIS A 123 -7.26 -50.58 28.21
CA HIS A 123 -6.07 -51.43 28.41
C HIS A 123 -5.27 -52.09 27.24
N VAL A 124 -4.06 -51.53 27.04
CA VAL A 124 -2.74 -52.21 27.11
C VAL A 124 -2.63 -53.67 26.64
N GLU A 125 -1.93 -53.90 25.52
CA GLU A 125 -0.65 -54.64 25.53
C GLU A 125 0.18 -54.40 24.25
N SER A 126 1.44 -54.84 24.22
CA SER A 126 2.41 -54.54 23.16
C SER A 126 2.84 -55.76 22.32
N ALA A 127 2.67 -55.71 21.00
CA ALA A 127 3.30 -56.65 20.08
C ALA A 127 3.68 -55.99 18.73
N ARG A 128 4.76 -56.47 18.12
CA ARG A 128 5.21 -56.03 16.79
C ARG A 128 4.57 -56.89 15.70
N VAL A 129 4.12 -56.27 14.60
CA VAL A 129 3.83 -56.98 13.35
C VAL A 129 4.85 -56.55 12.29
N THR A 130 5.45 -57.52 11.61
CA THR A 130 6.37 -57.32 10.49
C THR A 130 5.85 -58.01 9.24
N PHE A 131 5.84 -57.31 8.11
CA PHE A 131 5.48 -57.91 6.82
C PHE A 131 6.73 -58.30 6.02
N ARG A 132 6.75 -59.54 5.53
CA ARG A 132 7.66 -60.04 4.49
C ARG A 132 6.92 -60.08 3.15
N CYS A 133 7.66 -60.01 2.05
CA CYS A 133 7.13 -60.14 0.69
C CYS A 133 7.79 -61.31 -0.05
N PRO A 134 7.00 -62.26 -0.57
CA PRO A 134 7.43 -63.22 -1.59
C PRO A 134 6.41 -63.37 -2.75
N PRO A 135 6.76 -64.04 -3.86
CA PRO A 135 8.07 -64.13 -4.52
C PRO A 135 7.98 -63.77 -6.03
N CYS A 136 9.12 -63.74 -6.72
CA CYS A 136 9.18 -63.73 -8.19
C CYS A 136 9.49 -65.14 -8.73
N TYR A 137 9.10 -65.41 -9.98
CA TYR A 137 9.61 -66.51 -10.80
C TYR A 137 9.85 -66.01 -12.25
N GLU A 138 10.58 -66.79 -13.04
CA GLU A 138 11.52 -66.27 -14.05
C GLU A 138 11.52 -67.12 -15.36
N TRP A 139 12.35 -66.72 -16.35
CA TRP A 139 12.69 -67.34 -17.65
C TRP A 139 11.78 -66.90 -18.85
N GLN A 140 12.29 -66.70 -20.08
CA GLN A 140 13.58 -67.12 -20.69
C GLN A 140 14.18 -66.08 -21.69
N HIS A 141 15.35 -66.38 -22.26
CA HIS A 141 16.24 -65.58 -23.16
C HIS A 141 15.60 -65.00 -24.46
N SER A 142 16.20 -64.05 -25.22
CA SER A 142 17.64 -63.85 -25.51
C SER A 142 18.13 -62.45 -26.01
N GLU A 143 19.45 -62.22 -25.85
CA GLU A 143 20.38 -61.29 -26.56
C GLU A 143 20.39 -59.75 -26.36
N ALA A 144 21.59 -59.18 -26.61
CA ALA A 144 21.94 -57.76 -26.89
C ALA A 144 22.16 -56.69 -25.77
N VAL A 145 23.26 -56.84 -25.01
CA VAL A 145 24.32 -55.80 -24.77
C VAL A 145 24.04 -54.49 -23.98
N SER A 146 24.77 -54.36 -22.85
CA SER A 146 25.48 -53.17 -22.28
C SER A 146 25.08 -52.55 -20.91
N ALA A 147 26.12 -52.38 -20.09
CA ALA A 147 26.36 -51.38 -19.01
C ALA A 147 25.26 -51.05 -17.98
N GLY A 148 25.43 -51.51 -16.73
CA GLY A 148 24.56 -51.08 -15.61
C GLY A 148 25.11 -51.37 -14.20
N SER A 149 26.04 -50.56 -13.69
CA SER A 149 26.49 -50.62 -12.28
C SER A 149 26.69 -49.22 -11.67
N GLY A 150 25.64 -48.64 -11.10
CA GLY A 150 25.70 -47.36 -10.37
C GLY A 150 24.36 -46.83 -9.83
N TRP A 151 23.27 -47.10 -10.53
CA TRP A 151 21.96 -46.47 -10.26
C TRP A 151 21.26 -46.91 -8.96
N HIS A 152 21.61 -48.06 -8.37
CA HIS A 152 20.96 -48.57 -7.16
C HIS A 152 21.33 -47.85 -5.84
N LEU A 153 22.36 -47.00 -5.83
CA LEU A 153 22.77 -46.27 -4.61
C LEU A 153 22.09 -44.89 -4.48
N LEU A 154 21.65 -44.30 -5.60
CA LEU A 154 21.04 -42.97 -5.65
C LEU A 154 19.58 -42.96 -5.17
N SER A 155 18.76 -43.92 -5.61
CA SER A 155 17.34 -43.99 -5.24
C SER A 155 17.12 -44.16 -3.73
N LYS A 156 17.95 -44.98 -3.07
CA LYS A 156 17.90 -45.16 -1.60
C LYS A 156 18.25 -43.88 -0.83
N ARG A 157 19.13 -43.01 -1.36
CA ARG A 157 19.42 -41.69 -0.75
C ARG A 157 18.25 -40.71 -0.92
N PHE A 158 17.60 -40.69 -2.08
CA PHE A 158 16.45 -39.81 -2.34
C PHE A 158 15.26 -40.10 -1.40
N CYS A 159 14.86 -41.38 -1.26
CA CYS A 159 13.75 -41.73 -0.37
C CYS A 159 14.06 -41.48 1.12
N PHE A 160 15.33 -41.60 1.54
CA PHE A 160 15.74 -41.26 2.90
C PHE A 160 15.65 -39.75 3.15
N MET A 161 16.15 -38.93 2.22
CA MET A 161 16.13 -37.47 2.33
C MET A 161 14.70 -36.91 2.31
N ALA A 162 13.80 -37.48 1.51
CA ALA A 162 12.38 -37.14 1.51
C ALA A 162 11.72 -37.41 2.89
N ARG A 163 11.98 -38.58 3.50
CA ARG A 163 11.47 -38.90 4.85
C ARG A 163 12.06 -38.01 5.94
N VAL A 164 13.35 -37.66 5.86
CA VAL A 164 13.98 -36.71 6.79
C VAL A 164 13.34 -35.33 6.66
N LEU A 165 13.11 -34.82 5.44
CA LEU A 165 12.41 -33.55 5.22
C LEU A 165 10.96 -33.57 5.73
N GLN A 166 10.25 -34.69 5.59
CA GLN A 166 8.88 -34.84 6.10
C GLN A 166 8.83 -34.88 7.63
N ILE A 167 9.79 -35.55 8.27
CA ILE A 167 9.96 -35.56 9.74
C ILE A 167 10.40 -34.18 10.25
N LEU A 168 11.24 -33.45 9.50
CA LEU A 168 11.63 -32.07 9.83
C LEU A 168 10.45 -31.10 9.71
N ARG A 169 9.59 -31.22 8.68
CA ARG A 169 8.34 -30.43 8.57
C ARG A 169 7.37 -30.71 9.72
N LEU A 170 7.16 -31.99 10.07
CA LEU A 170 6.33 -32.37 11.22
C LEU A 170 6.92 -31.87 12.55
N LYS A 171 8.25 -31.95 12.73
CA LYS A 171 8.91 -31.34 13.89
C LYS A 171 8.80 -29.83 13.92
N HIS A 172 8.89 -29.13 12.79
CA HIS A 172 8.68 -27.67 12.74
C HIS A 172 7.27 -27.30 13.21
N SER A 173 6.26 -28.06 12.77
CA SER A 173 4.86 -27.90 13.20
C SER A 173 4.67 -28.12 14.71
N LEU A 174 5.18 -29.22 15.28
CA LEU A 174 5.07 -29.48 16.72
C LEU A 174 5.96 -28.54 17.58
N PHE A 175 7.11 -28.10 17.08
CA PHE A 175 8.00 -27.19 17.82
C PHE A 175 7.40 -25.77 17.91
N TYR A 176 6.74 -25.30 16.85
CA TYR A 176 5.92 -24.07 16.89
C TYR A 176 4.74 -24.17 17.86
N GLN A 177 4.17 -25.37 18.07
CA GLN A 177 3.09 -25.57 19.04
C GLN A 177 3.56 -25.63 20.50
N THR A 178 4.81 -26.06 20.76
CA THR A 178 5.30 -26.35 22.12
C THR A 178 6.05 -25.22 22.80
N HIS A 179 6.49 -24.18 22.07
CA HIS A 179 7.11 -22.98 22.65
C HIS A 179 6.16 -21.77 22.80
N ARG A 180 4.86 -21.93 22.58
CA ARG A 180 3.85 -20.85 22.69
C ARG A 180 3.49 -20.42 24.13
N THR A 181 4.18 -20.93 25.15
CA THR A 181 3.95 -20.58 26.57
C THR A 181 5.15 -19.81 27.14
N LYS A 182 4.85 -18.69 27.83
CA LYS A 182 5.79 -17.74 28.47
C LYS A 182 6.52 -16.71 27.59
N MET A 183 5.84 -16.11 26.62
CA MET A 183 5.97 -14.66 26.34
C MET A 183 4.60 -14.12 25.89
N GLY A 184 4.07 -13.10 26.57
CA GLY A 184 2.84 -12.42 26.16
C GLY A 184 3.06 -11.44 25.01
N SER A 185 1.99 -11.08 24.30
CA SER A 185 1.83 -10.08 23.22
C SER A 185 2.72 -10.17 21.96
N VAL A 186 3.95 -10.69 22.04
CA VAL A 186 4.93 -10.74 20.93
C VAL A 186 4.38 -11.38 19.64
N PRO A 187 3.62 -12.50 19.65
CA PRO A 187 3.18 -13.15 18.41
C PRO A 187 2.27 -12.27 17.55
N LEU A 188 1.19 -11.74 18.12
CA LEU A 188 0.23 -10.91 17.38
C LEU A 188 0.88 -9.61 16.89
N GLN A 189 1.82 -9.02 17.64
CA GLN A 189 2.48 -7.78 17.22
C GLN A 189 3.34 -7.99 15.96
N GLU A 190 4.04 -9.12 15.90
CA GLU A 190 4.87 -9.49 14.75
C GLU A 190 4.03 -9.93 13.55
N ASP A 191 2.89 -10.60 13.76
CA ASP A 191 1.97 -10.97 12.69
C ASP A 191 1.24 -9.73 12.11
N ALA A 192 0.78 -8.79 12.95
CA ALA A 192 0.24 -7.50 12.49
C ALA A 192 1.28 -6.67 11.71
N ARG A 193 2.55 -6.71 12.13
CA ARG A 193 3.67 -6.05 11.44
C ARG A 193 3.89 -6.64 10.04
N LYS A 194 3.79 -7.96 9.85
CA LYS A 194 3.89 -8.60 8.52
C LYS A 194 2.72 -8.19 7.63
N ILE A 195 1.50 -8.25 8.14
CA ILE A 195 0.28 -7.88 7.42
C ILE A 195 0.35 -6.42 6.92
N PHE A 196 0.81 -5.50 7.78
CA PHE A 196 1.05 -4.11 7.40
C PHE A 196 2.17 -3.97 6.35
N TRP A 197 3.30 -4.65 6.52
CA TRP A 197 4.39 -4.59 5.54
C TRP A 197 4.03 -5.24 4.20
N ALA A 198 3.16 -6.24 4.17
CA ALA A 198 2.62 -6.82 2.95
C ALA A 198 1.77 -5.79 2.19
N ALA A 199 0.87 -5.08 2.89
CA ALA A 199 0.10 -3.97 2.35
C ALA A 199 0.98 -2.88 1.74
N VAL A 200 1.97 -2.37 2.48
CA VAL A 200 2.93 -1.37 1.98
C VAL A 200 3.71 -1.92 0.78
N SER A 201 4.21 -3.16 0.88
CA SER A 201 5.00 -3.80 -0.17
C SER A 201 4.25 -3.93 -1.49
N ALA A 202 2.94 -4.18 -1.46
CA ALA A 202 2.12 -4.27 -2.68
C ALA A 202 2.02 -2.94 -3.46
N VAL A 203 2.34 -1.81 -2.84
CA VAL A 203 2.27 -0.46 -3.44
C VAL A 203 3.60 0.31 -3.42
N LEU A 204 4.71 -0.35 -3.07
CA LEU A 204 6.06 0.21 -3.30
C LEU A 204 6.32 0.33 -4.82
N PRO A 205 6.94 1.42 -5.31
CA PRO A 205 7.10 1.65 -6.75
C PRO A 205 7.66 0.48 -7.56
N PRO A 206 8.75 -0.21 -7.16
CA PRO A 206 9.27 -1.33 -7.94
C PRO A 206 8.24 -2.45 -8.12
N HIS A 207 7.51 -2.80 -7.07
CA HIS A 207 6.52 -3.88 -7.11
C HIS A 207 5.29 -3.51 -7.93
N MET A 208 4.74 -2.30 -7.77
CA MET A 208 3.57 -1.89 -8.57
C MET A 208 3.91 -1.66 -10.05
N LEU A 209 5.10 -1.12 -10.37
CA LEU A 209 5.54 -1.01 -11.77
C LEU A 209 5.80 -2.40 -12.40
N HIS A 210 6.47 -3.33 -11.72
CA HIS A 210 6.66 -4.70 -12.24
C HIS A 210 5.36 -5.50 -12.39
N ARG A 211 4.35 -5.24 -11.55
CA ARG A 211 3.01 -5.84 -11.69
C ARG A 211 2.25 -5.29 -12.91
N SER A 212 2.41 -4.00 -13.21
CA SER A 212 1.59 -3.29 -14.20
C SER A 212 2.25 -3.07 -15.57
N LEU A 213 3.56 -3.27 -15.71
CA LEU A 213 4.31 -3.18 -16.97
C LEU A 213 4.97 -4.52 -17.30
N LYS A 214 4.53 -5.17 -18.39
CA LYS A 214 5.22 -6.36 -18.94
C LYS A 214 5.81 -6.02 -20.30
N VAL A 215 7.06 -6.41 -20.54
CA VAL A 215 7.76 -6.16 -21.81
C VAL A 215 8.10 -7.47 -22.49
N THR A 216 7.70 -7.62 -23.75
CA THR A 216 8.12 -8.73 -24.61
C THR A 216 9.06 -8.19 -25.69
N ASP A 217 10.34 -8.59 -25.66
CA ASP A 217 11.31 -8.20 -26.69
C ASP A 217 11.07 -9.00 -27.97
N CYS A 218 10.90 -8.30 -29.10
CA CYS A 218 10.55 -8.84 -30.42
C CYS A 218 11.67 -8.60 -31.46
N GLY A 219 12.93 -8.53 -31.02
CA GLY A 219 14.09 -8.16 -31.83
C GLY A 219 14.48 -6.70 -31.60
N ASP A 220 14.46 -5.89 -32.66
CA ASP A 220 14.76 -4.45 -32.59
C ASP A 220 13.62 -3.60 -31.98
N SER A 221 12.41 -4.16 -31.91
CA SER A 221 11.26 -3.58 -31.21
C SER A 221 10.81 -4.47 -30.05
N SER A 222 10.02 -3.92 -29.14
CA SER A 222 9.41 -4.65 -28.02
C SER A 222 7.93 -4.27 -27.90
N VAL A 223 7.12 -5.13 -27.28
CA VAL A 223 5.71 -4.84 -26.95
C VAL A 223 5.58 -4.62 -25.45
N LEU A 224 4.97 -3.50 -25.06
CA LEU A 224 4.57 -3.22 -23.69
C LEU A 224 3.10 -3.62 -23.51
N GLU A 225 2.83 -4.61 -22.66
CA GLU A 225 1.50 -4.85 -22.11
C GLU A 225 1.34 -4.02 -20.83
N CYS A 226 0.34 -3.12 -20.81
CA CYS A 226 -0.02 -2.35 -19.62
C CYS A 226 -1.54 -2.19 -19.53
N GLY A 227 -2.14 -2.56 -18.39
CA GLY A 227 -3.60 -2.48 -18.18
C GLY A 227 -4.43 -3.35 -19.13
N GLY A 228 -3.84 -4.39 -19.75
CA GLY A 228 -4.48 -5.20 -20.77
C GLY A 228 -4.46 -4.60 -22.19
N ILE A 229 -3.66 -3.55 -22.42
CA ILE A 229 -3.48 -2.87 -23.70
C ILE A 229 -2.02 -3.03 -24.14
N GLU A 230 -1.79 -3.30 -25.43
CA GLU A 230 -0.46 -3.49 -26.02
C GLU A 230 0.02 -2.23 -26.76
N PHE A 231 1.28 -1.82 -26.50
CA PHE A 231 1.92 -0.67 -27.13
C PHE A 231 3.24 -1.07 -27.78
N SER A 232 3.46 -0.65 -29.04
CA SER A 232 4.71 -0.91 -29.77
C SER A 232 5.82 0.04 -29.34
N LEU A 233 6.86 -0.50 -28.70
CA LEU A 233 8.06 0.21 -28.29
C LEU A 233 9.16 0.12 -29.36
N ASN A 234 9.59 1.28 -29.87
CA ASN A 234 10.71 1.42 -30.81
C ASN A 234 11.39 2.78 -30.60
N ARG A 235 11.99 2.99 -29.41
CA ARG A 235 12.66 4.25 -29.01
C ARG A 235 11.77 5.49 -29.25
N ASN A 236 10.53 5.38 -28.82
CA ASN A 236 9.43 6.33 -29.00
C ASN A 236 8.71 6.64 -27.68
N LEU A 237 9.30 6.25 -26.54
CA LEU A 237 8.73 6.45 -25.22
C LEU A 237 9.28 7.75 -24.60
N TYR A 238 8.38 8.56 -24.06
CA TYR A 238 8.67 9.77 -23.30
C TYR A 238 8.00 9.68 -21.93
N LEU A 239 8.58 10.32 -20.92
CA LEU A 239 8.09 10.23 -19.54
C LEU A 239 7.84 11.62 -18.96
N VAL A 240 6.65 11.82 -18.40
CA VAL A 240 6.36 12.97 -17.52
C VAL A 240 5.82 12.47 -16.19
N GLY A 241 6.04 13.23 -15.12
CA GLY A 241 5.47 12.86 -13.83
C GLY A 241 5.41 13.97 -12.80
N PHE A 242 4.50 13.85 -11.85
CA PHE A 242 4.29 14.83 -10.79
C PHE A 242 3.69 14.18 -9.53
N GLY A 243 4.37 14.31 -8.38
CA GLY A 243 3.89 13.79 -7.10
C GLY A 243 4.96 13.20 -6.18
N LYS A 244 4.55 12.87 -4.95
CA LYS A 244 5.40 12.40 -3.84
C LYS A 244 6.06 11.03 -4.02
N ALA A 245 5.56 10.16 -4.89
CA ALA A 245 6.16 8.85 -5.18
C ALA A 245 6.88 8.80 -6.54
N VAL A 246 6.82 9.88 -7.33
CA VAL A 246 7.18 9.84 -8.75
C VAL A 246 8.66 9.57 -8.98
N LEU A 247 9.56 9.96 -8.09
CA LEU A 247 11.00 9.64 -8.24
C LEU A 247 11.23 8.11 -8.22
N GLY A 248 10.63 7.39 -7.27
CA GLY A 248 10.70 5.92 -7.22
C GLY A 248 9.94 5.25 -8.37
N MET A 249 8.82 5.81 -8.82
CA MET A 249 8.11 5.34 -10.01
C MET A 249 8.97 5.50 -11.28
N ALA A 250 9.64 6.64 -11.44
CA ALA A 250 10.52 6.94 -12.56
C ALA A 250 11.76 6.05 -12.58
N ALA A 251 12.39 5.80 -11.42
CA ALA A 251 13.49 4.84 -11.28
C ALA A 251 13.06 3.41 -11.67
N SER A 252 11.86 3.00 -11.24
CA SER A 252 11.29 1.69 -11.61
C SER A 252 10.99 1.59 -13.11
N VAL A 253 10.49 2.66 -13.72
CA VAL A 253 10.27 2.72 -15.18
C VAL A 253 11.59 2.73 -15.96
N GLU A 254 12.62 3.44 -15.51
CA GLU A 254 13.94 3.42 -16.14
C GLU A 254 14.52 2.00 -16.17
N GLN A 255 14.38 1.25 -15.08
CA GLN A 255 14.82 -0.16 -15.00
C GLN A 255 14.07 -1.09 -15.96
N ILE A 256 12.78 -0.85 -16.23
CA ILE A 256 11.93 -1.71 -17.07
C ILE A 256 11.97 -1.29 -18.55
N LEU A 257 11.93 0.02 -18.84
CA LEU A 257 11.68 0.60 -20.17
C LEU A 257 12.83 1.46 -20.71
N GLY A 258 13.92 1.64 -19.98
CA GLY A 258 15.02 2.56 -20.32
C GLY A 258 15.64 2.36 -21.72
N LYS A 259 15.56 1.15 -22.31
CA LYS A 259 15.99 0.89 -23.70
C LYS A 259 15.24 1.72 -24.76
N HIS A 260 14.00 2.12 -24.47
CA HIS A 260 13.08 2.79 -25.41
C HIS A 260 12.73 4.23 -24.98
N LEU A 261 13.15 4.64 -23.78
CA LEU A 261 12.93 5.96 -23.21
C LEU A 261 13.91 6.98 -23.83
N LEU A 262 13.38 7.97 -24.55
CA LEU A 262 14.18 9.03 -25.15
C LEU A 262 14.51 10.15 -24.16
N GLU A 263 13.48 10.65 -23.46
CA GLU A 263 13.55 11.87 -22.65
C GLU A 263 12.42 11.86 -21.61
N GLY A 264 12.66 12.42 -20.43
CA GLY A 264 11.59 12.67 -19.47
C GLY A 264 11.82 13.83 -18.51
N VAL A 265 10.74 14.30 -17.88
CA VAL A 265 10.74 15.40 -16.91
C VAL A 265 9.80 15.06 -15.75
N ILE A 266 10.32 15.06 -14.51
CA ILE A 266 9.50 14.84 -13.30
C ILE A 266 9.55 16.02 -12.33
N SER A 267 8.39 16.36 -11.78
CA SER A 267 8.20 17.41 -10.76
C SER A 267 7.93 16.77 -9.40
N ILE A 268 8.86 16.89 -8.46
CA ILE A 268 8.78 16.24 -7.14
C ILE A 268 8.94 17.26 -5.99
N PRO A 269 8.49 16.96 -4.76
CA PRO A 269 8.72 17.82 -3.61
C PRO A 269 10.20 18.11 -3.37
N ARG A 270 10.53 19.34 -2.95
CA ARG A 270 11.90 19.72 -2.56
C ARG A 270 12.45 18.87 -1.42
N GLY A 271 13.71 18.46 -1.55
CA GLY A 271 14.44 17.61 -0.60
C GLY A 271 14.09 16.12 -0.70
N MET A 272 13.29 15.70 -1.68
CA MET A 272 12.82 14.32 -1.81
C MET A 272 13.94 13.37 -2.24
N GLU A 273 14.79 13.78 -3.19
CA GLU A 273 15.92 12.94 -3.62
C GLU A 273 16.89 12.69 -2.45
N GLU A 274 17.13 13.71 -1.63
CA GLU A 274 17.98 13.61 -0.44
C GLU A 274 17.32 12.80 0.68
N SER A 275 16.00 12.96 0.91
CA SER A 275 15.25 12.16 1.89
C SER A 275 15.31 10.66 1.56
N LEU A 276 15.19 10.29 0.28
CA LEU A 276 15.32 8.89 -0.16
C LEU A 276 16.75 8.37 -0.06
N LYS A 277 17.78 9.19 -0.33
CA LYS A 277 19.19 8.82 -0.08
C LYS A 277 19.45 8.54 1.41
N GLN A 278 18.96 9.40 2.30
CA GLN A 278 19.13 9.26 3.75
C GLN A 278 18.35 8.07 4.32
N ALA A 279 17.14 7.80 3.80
CA ALA A 279 16.37 6.59 4.09
C ALA A 279 16.96 5.31 3.46
N GLY A 280 18.08 5.39 2.73
CA GLY A 280 18.75 4.25 2.10
C GLY A 280 18.07 3.69 0.84
N ARG A 281 17.01 4.34 0.34
CA ARG A 281 16.12 3.94 -0.76
C ARG A 281 16.77 4.09 -2.14
N ARG A 282 17.97 3.54 -2.33
CA ARG A 282 18.74 3.64 -3.58
C ARG A 282 18.05 3.00 -4.77
N GLU A 283 17.19 2.02 -4.54
CA GLU A 283 16.32 1.38 -5.53
C GLU A 283 15.28 2.33 -6.13
N MET A 284 15.01 3.47 -5.46
CA MET A 284 14.05 4.50 -5.86
C MET A 284 14.71 5.75 -6.44
N LEU A 285 16.01 5.71 -6.73
CA LEU A 285 16.77 6.81 -7.34
C LEU A 285 17.09 6.51 -8.80
N LEU A 286 17.14 7.56 -9.62
CA LEU A 286 17.53 7.46 -11.03
C LEU A 286 19.03 7.15 -11.19
N SER A 287 19.41 6.53 -12.31
CA SER A 287 20.80 6.28 -12.63
C SER A 287 21.56 7.57 -12.97
N SER A 288 22.88 7.56 -12.80
CA SER A 288 23.76 8.73 -13.03
C SER A 288 23.93 9.13 -14.51
N GLY A 289 23.15 8.54 -15.41
CA GLY A 289 23.07 8.87 -16.84
C GLY A 289 21.64 8.85 -17.36
N SER A 290 20.65 9.04 -16.48
CA SER A 290 19.24 9.01 -16.82
C SER A 290 18.82 10.03 -17.87
N SER A 291 17.93 9.63 -18.77
CA SER A 291 17.22 10.54 -19.69
C SER A 291 16.11 11.35 -19.00
N ILE A 292 15.86 11.11 -17.70
CA ILE A 292 14.79 11.76 -16.92
C ILE A 292 15.40 12.90 -16.08
N ARG A 293 14.99 14.14 -16.38
CA ARG A 293 15.37 15.32 -15.59
C ARG A 293 14.45 15.47 -14.38
N VAL A 294 15.04 15.48 -13.19
CA VAL A 294 14.35 15.79 -11.93
C VAL A 294 14.25 17.30 -11.73
N MET A 295 13.09 17.79 -11.29
CA MET A 295 12.87 19.17 -10.91
C MET A 295 12.18 19.21 -9.53
N GLU A 296 12.82 19.84 -8.55
CA GLU A 296 12.39 19.87 -7.15
C GLU A 296 11.70 21.20 -6.79
N GLY A 297 10.46 21.14 -6.30
CA GLY A 297 9.65 22.31 -5.95
C GLY A 297 8.47 21.99 -5.04
N ALA A 298 7.41 22.78 -5.18
CA ALA A 298 6.21 22.76 -4.35
C ALA A 298 6.48 22.73 -2.83
N GLU A 299 7.34 23.65 -2.35
CA GLU A 299 7.73 23.75 -0.94
C GLU A 299 6.52 23.82 0.01
N HIS A 300 6.57 23.09 1.13
CA HIS A 300 5.44 22.86 2.06
C HIS A 300 4.13 22.35 1.41
N ASN A 301 4.19 21.69 0.25
CA ASN A 301 3.05 21.29 -0.59
C ASN A 301 2.26 22.48 -1.20
N MET A 302 2.85 23.68 -1.25
CA MET A 302 2.29 24.84 -1.95
C MET A 302 2.98 25.02 -3.30
N ALA A 303 2.20 25.27 -4.36
CA ALA A 303 2.76 25.49 -5.70
C ALA A 303 3.68 26.73 -5.73
N ASP A 304 4.91 26.56 -6.21
CA ASP A 304 5.96 27.59 -6.30
C ASP A 304 6.46 27.76 -7.76
N GLU A 305 7.39 28.71 -7.96
CA GLU A 305 7.94 29.01 -9.30
C GLU A 305 8.74 27.83 -9.89
N ALA A 306 9.38 27.00 -9.04
CA ALA A 306 10.08 25.79 -9.48
C ALA A 306 9.11 24.73 -10.01
N ALA A 307 7.97 24.53 -9.34
CA ALA A 307 6.90 23.69 -9.85
C ALA A 307 6.24 24.27 -11.13
N LEU A 308 6.16 25.61 -11.26
CA LEU A 308 5.69 26.26 -12.49
C LEU A 308 6.64 26.05 -13.66
N GLU A 309 7.95 26.16 -13.45
CA GLU A 309 8.98 25.84 -14.44
C GLU A 309 8.87 24.38 -14.88
N ALA A 310 8.79 23.44 -13.93
CA ALA A 310 8.62 22.02 -14.21
C ALA A 310 7.32 21.72 -14.98
N ALA A 311 6.21 22.38 -14.66
CA ALA A 311 4.96 22.27 -15.41
C ALA A 311 5.04 22.90 -16.81
N GLY A 312 5.86 23.94 -17.00
CA GLY A 312 6.20 24.52 -18.30
C GLY A 312 6.96 23.53 -19.18
N GLU A 313 7.99 22.90 -18.62
CA GLU A 313 8.79 21.89 -19.30
C GLU A 313 7.99 20.61 -19.61
N ILE A 314 7.15 20.14 -18.69
CA ILE A 314 6.20 19.03 -18.94
C ILE A 314 5.22 19.39 -20.07
N GLN A 315 4.73 20.63 -20.13
CA GLN A 315 3.90 21.09 -21.26
C GLN A 315 4.69 21.18 -22.57
N SER A 316 5.95 21.57 -22.53
CA SER A 316 6.84 21.64 -23.70
C SER A 316 7.11 20.24 -24.26
N LEU A 317 7.43 19.29 -23.38
CA LEU A 317 7.66 17.88 -23.71
C LEU A 317 6.42 17.22 -24.32
N ALA A 318 5.22 17.41 -23.75
CA ALA A 318 3.98 16.87 -24.33
C ALA A 318 3.70 17.41 -25.74
N LYS A 319 3.91 18.72 -25.97
CA LYS A 319 3.54 19.41 -27.22
C LYS A 319 4.38 19.06 -28.45
N LYS A 320 5.54 18.43 -28.29
CA LYS A 320 6.41 18.03 -29.41
C LYS A 320 6.18 16.59 -29.89
N LEU A 321 5.26 15.86 -29.26
CA LEU A 321 5.01 14.45 -29.55
C LEU A 321 4.10 14.25 -30.76
N THR A 322 4.23 13.08 -31.38
CA THR A 322 3.53 12.68 -32.60
C THR A 322 2.72 11.40 -32.38
N GLU A 323 1.87 11.06 -33.35
CA GLU A 323 1.08 9.81 -33.42
C GLU A 323 1.89 8.50 -33.28
N ARG A 324 3.23 8.57 -33.37
CA ARG A 324 4.15 7.43 -33.23
C ARG A 324 4.72 7.29 -31.81
N ASP A 325 4.55 8.31 -30.99
CA ASP A 325 5.15 8.44 -29.67
C ASP A 325 4.18 8.00 -28.57
N ILE A 326 4.76 7.57 -27.44
CA ILE A 326 4.03 7.15 -26.24
C ILE A 326 4.49 8.04 -25.09
N LEU A 327 3.55 8.77 -24.48
CA LEU A 327 3.77 9.54 -23.26
C LEU A 327 3.31 8.73 -22.05
N LEU A 328 4.27 8.27 -21.25
CA LEU A 328 4.00 7.70 -19.94
C LEU A 328 3.84 8.83 -18.92
N VAL A 329 2.71 8.85 -18.20
CA VAL A 329 2.40 9.89 -17.21
C VAL A 329 2.37 9.27 -15.81
N LEU A 330 3.36 9.60 -14.97
CA LEU A 330 3.46 9.09 -13.61
C LEU A 330 2.77 10.05 -12.62
N ILE A 331 1.68 9.60 -12.01
CA ILE A 331 0.84 10.42 -11.13
C ILE A 331 0.86 9.84 -9.71
N SER A 332 1.12 10.70 -8.72
CA SER A 332 0.88 10.37 -7.30
C SER A 332 0.48 11.61 -6.50
N GLY A 333 0.26 11.42 -5.20
CA GLY A 333 -0.09 12.46 -4.25
C GLY A 333 0.71 13.75 -4.35
N GLY A 334 0.06 14.89 -4.11
CA GLY A 334 0.66 16.22 -4.22
C GLY A 334 0.71 16.82 -5.64
N GLY A 335 0.37 16.07 -6.70
CA GLY A 335 0.35 16.57 -8.09
C GLY A 335 -0.49 17.83 -8.36
N SER A 336 -1.43 18.17 -7.46
CA SER A 336 -2.14 19.46 -7.49
C SER A 336 -1.21 20.67 -7.37
N ALA A 337 -0.18 20.59 -6.52
CA ALA A 337 0.81 21.64 -6.29
C ALA A 337 2.05 21.52 -7.20
N LEU A 338 2.42 20.31 -7.61
CA LEU A 338 3.59 20.02 -8.45
C LEU A 338 3.35 20.18 -9.96
N LEU A 339 2.08 20.30 -10.39
CA LEU A 339 1.72 20.64 -11.78
C LEU A 339 0.88 21.94 -11.88
N PRO A 340 1.39 23.11 -11.44
CA PRO A 340 0.71 24.39 -11.55
C PRO A 340 0.93 24.99 -12.94
N ALA A 341 -0.14 25.18 -13.72
CA ALA A 341 -0.03 25.76 -15.07
C ALA A 341 -1.18 26.76 -15.31
N PRO A 342 -1.07 28.04 -14.93
CA PRO A 342 -2.12 29.04 -15.11
C PRO A 342 -2.33 29.42 -16.59
N PHE A 343 -3.50 29.97 -16.92
CA PHE A 343 -3.83 30.55 -18.23
C PHE A 343 -3.52 32.05 -18.25
N PRO A 344 -2.55 32.56 -19.04
CA PRO A 344 -2.32 33.99 -19.19
C PRO A 344 -3.62 34.76 -19.50
N PRO A 345 -3.85 35.94 -18.91
CA PRO A 345 -2.92 36.71 -18.07
C PRO A 345 -2.81 36.28 -16.60
N LEU A 346 -3.51 35.22 -16.17
CA LEU A 346 -3.46 34.71 -14.79
C LEU A 346 -2.03 34.29 -14.39
N THR A 347 -1.60 34.71 -13.20
CA THR A 347 -0.30 34.37 -12.60
C THR A 347 -0.39 33.15 -11.67
N LEU A 348 0.75 32.66 -11.17
CA LEU A 348 0.78 31.70 -10.07
C LEU A 348 0.23 32.33 -8.78
N GLN A 349 0.63 33.57 -8.49
CA GLN A 349 0.18 34.34 -7.32
C GLN A 349 -1.34 34.52 -7.30
N ASP A 350 -1.98 34.74 -8.46
CA ASP A 350 -3.44 34.83 -8.56
C ASP A 350 -4.10 33.51 -8.13
N LYS A 351 -3.58 32.37 -8.61
CA LYS A 351 -4.08 31.03 -8.25
C LYS A 351 -3.88 30.71 -6.77
N GLN A 352 -2.72 31.06 -6.20
CA GLN A 352 -2.47 30.93 -4.77
C GLN A 352 -3.48 31.78 -3.98
N THR A 353 -3.65 33.05 -4.35
CA THR A 353 -4.52 34.03 -3.68
C THR A 353 -5.96 33.55 -3.64
N ILE A 354 -6.56 33.20 -4.79
CA ILE A 354 -7.95 32.75 -4.81
C ILE A 354 -8.15 31.41 -4.10
N THR A 355 -7.17 30.50 -4.16
CA THR A 355 -7.21 29.23 -3.44
C THR A 355 -7.18 29.46 -1.91
N LYS A 356 -6.34 30.39 -1.43
CA LYS A 356 -6.29 30.73 0.00
C LYS A 356 -7.56 31.46 0.45
N GLN A 357 -8.05 32.44 -0.33
CA GLN A 357 -9.31 33.14 -0.04
C GLN A 357 -10.49 32.17 0.10
N LEU A 358 -10.65 31.23 -0.82
CA LEU A 358 -11.70 30.20 -0.76
C LEU A 358 -11.52 29.27 0.45
N ALA A 359 -10.30 28.79 0.72
CA ALA A 359 -10.03 27.92 1.87
C ALA A 359 -10.34 28.61 3.21
N MET A 360 -9.90 29.86 3.40
CA MET A 360 -10.20 30.69 4.59
C MET A 360 -11.70 31.01 4.75
N LYS A 361 -12.50 30.87 3.69
CA LYS A 361 -13.95 31.04 3.69
C LYS A 361 -14.74 29.74 3.86
N GLY A 362 -14.07 28.60 4.03
CA GLY A 362 -14.74 27.30 4.16
C GLY A 362 -15.29 26.76 2.83
N ALA A 363 -14.59 26.97 1.72
CA ALA A 363 -14.87 26.28 0.47
C ALA A 363 -14.62 24.77 0.58
N THR A 364 -15.56 23.98 0.04
CA THR A 364 -15.38 22.51 -0.01
C THR A 364 -14.23 22.12 -0.94
N ILE A 365 -13.68 20.92 -0.77
CA ILE A 365 -12.59 20.44 -1.63
C ILE A 365 -13.04 20.29 -3.10
N GLN A 366 -14.31 19.97 -3.33
CA GLN A 366 -14.94 19.89 -4.65
C GLN A 366 -15.00 21.28 -5.33
N GLU A 367 -15.37 22.32 -4.59
CA GLU A 367 -15.39 23.71 -5.08
C GLU A 367 -13.97 24.24 -5.37
N LEU A 368 -13.03 24.00 -4.45
CA LEU A 368 -11.62 24.34 -4.64
C LEU A 368 -11.04 23.64 -5.88
N ASN A 369 -11.30 22.35 -6.06
CA ASN A 369 -10.82 21.58 -7.21
C ASN A 369 -11.49 22.03 -8.52
N THR A 370 -12.75 22.45 -8.49
CA THR A 370 -13.47 23.01 -9.64
C THR A 370 -12.80 24.28 -10.17
N LEU A 371 -12.41 25.22 -9.30
CA LEU A 371 -11.60 26.38 -9.73
C LEU A 371 -10.18 25.98 -10.11
N ARG A 372 -9.50 25.10 -9.35
CA ARG A 372 -8.12 24.67 -9.65
C ARG A 372 -7.98 24.06 -11.04
N ARG A 373 -8.95 23.23 -11.47
CA ARG A 373 -9.07 22.68 -12.84
C ARG A 373 -9.35 23.78 -13.86
N THR A 374 -10.42 24.55 -13.68
CA THR A 374 -10.87 25.55 -14.66
C THR A 374 -9.83 26.66 -14.90
N LEU A 375 -9.01 26.97 -13.90
CA LEU A 375 -7.91 27.93 -13.99
C LEU A 375 -6.55 27.30 -14.39
N SER A 376 -6.49 26.08 -14.96
CA SER A 376 -5.22 25.48 -15.38
C SER A 376 -5.20 24.86 -16.79
N LYS A 377 -4.08 25.10 -17.51
CA LYS A 377 -3.79 24.56 -18.84
C LYS A 377 -3.63 23.04 -18.88
N LEU A 378 -3.16 22.42 -17.79
CA LEU A 378 -2.77 21.01 -17.72
C LEU A 378 -3.70 20.12 -16.88
N LYS A 379 -4.65 20.71 -16.15
CA LYS A 379 -5.60 20.00 -15.29
C LYS A 379 -6.95 19.82 -16.03
N GLY A 380 -7.76 18.82 -15.66
CA GLY A 380 -9.00 18.49 -16.39
C GLY A 380 -8.74 18.10 -17.85
N GLY A 381 -7.86 17.13 -18.07
CA GLY A 381 -7.52 16.59 -19.39
C GLY A 381 -6.48 17.40 -20.16
N GLY A 382 -6.09 18.57 -19.66
CA GLY A 382 -5.20 19.51 -20.35
C GLY A 382 -3.81 18.99 -20.69
N LEU A 383 -3.27 18.00 -19.94
CA LEU A 383 -2.00 17.35 -20.30
C LEU A 383 -2.19 16.34 -21.43
N ALA A 384 -3.23 15.52 -21.39
CA ALA A 384 -3.54 14.58 -22.46
C ALA A 384 -3.92 15.28 -23.78
N MET A 385 -4.59 16.43 -23.69
CA MET A 385 -4.86 17.30 -24.85
C MET A 385 -3.60 18.01 -25.39
N ALA A 386 -2.58 18.24 -24.54
CA ALA A 386 -1.31 18.81 -24.97
C ALA A 386 -0.38 17.77 -25.63
N ALA A 387 -0.62 16.47 -25.40
CA ALA A 387 0.13 15.36 -25.99
C ALA A 387 -0.49 14.80 -27.29
N PHE A 388 -1.76 15.09 -27.58
CA PHE A 388 -2.43 14.64 -28.80
C PHE A 388 -1.67 15.11 -30.06
N PRO A 389 -1.34 14.24 -31.03
CA PRO A 389 -1.94 12.91 -31.27
C PRO A 389 -1.17 11.69 -30.71
N ALA A 390 -0.16 11.88 -29.86
CA ALA A 390 0.58 10.77 -29.23
C ALA A 390 -0.30 9.92 -28.30
N GLN A 391 0.07 8.65 -28.08
CA GLN A 391 -0.62 7.81 -27.09
C GLN A 391 -0.22 8.23 -25.67
N VAL A 392 -1.17 8.24 -24.74
CA VAL A 392 -0.97 8.68 -23.34
C VAL A 392 -1.33 7.54 -22.40
N VAL A 393 -0.36 7.06 -21.63
CA VAL A 393 -0.54 5.97 -20.65
C VAL A 393 -0.23 6.51 -19.26
N SER A 394 -1.25 6.71 -18.44
CA SER A 394 -1.10 7.26 -17.10
C SER A 394 -1.03 6.14 -16.06
N LEU A 395 0.04 6.08 -15.30
CA LEU A 395 0.21 5.16 -14.17
C LEU A 395 0.00 5.92 -12.87
N ILE A 396 -1.03 5.52 -12.12
CA ILE A 396 -1.59 6.31 -11.02
C ILE A 396 -1.41 5.55 -9.70
N LEU A 397 -0.82 6.24 -8.72
CA LEU A 397 -0.83 5.88 -7.31
C LEU A 397 -1.80 6.83 -6.58
N SER A 398 -2.86 6.29 -5.99
CA SER A 398 -3.90 7.08 -5.31
C SER A 398 -3.62 7.27 -3.82
N ASP A 399 -3.56 8.53 -3.39
CA ASP A 399 -3.66 8.96 -1.99
C ASP A 399 -5.04 9.57 -1.67
N VAL A 400 -6.09 9.12 -2.35
CA VAL A 400 -7.45 9.70 -2.27
C VAL A 400 -8.48 8.60 -2.00
N ILE A 401 -9.31 8.80 -0.96
CA ILE A 401 -10.44 7.90 -0.64
C ILE A 401 -11.37 7.76 -1.86
N GLY A 402 -11.66 6.51 -2.24
CA GLY A 402 -12.52 6.19 -3.38
C GLY A 402 -11.85 6.25 -4.77
N ASP A 403 -10.55 6.52 -4.85
CA ASP A 403 -9.73 6.45 -6.08
C ASP A 403 -10.24 7.29 -7.28
N ASP A 404 -10.96 8.40 -7.02
CA ASP A 404 -11.53 9.27 -8.06
C ASP A 404 -10.44 9.95 -8.91
N LEU A 405 -10.29 9.48 -10.15
CA LEU A 405 -9.30 9.94 -11.13
C LEU A 405 -9.47 11.43 -11.49
N ASP A 406 -10.67 12.00 -11.36
CA ASP A 406 -10.95 13.41 -11.66
C ASP A 406 -10.49 14.34 -10.50
N VAL A 407 -10.33 13.77 -9.31
CA VAL A 407 -9.80 14.42 -8.09
C VAL A 407 -8.28 14.24 -7.99
N ILE A 408 -7.75 13.04 -8.27
CA ILE A 408 -6.31 12.73 -8.20
C ILE A 408 -5.52 13.69 -9.12
N ALA A 409 -4.60 14.45 -8.54
CA ALA A 409 -3.86 15.55 -9.18
C ALA A 409 -4.73 16.60 -9.94
N SER A 410 -6.05 16.64 -9.69
CA SER A 410 -7.05 17.37 -10.48
C SER A 410 -7.23 16.88 -11.94
N GLY A 411 -7.13 15.56 -12.17
CA GLY A 411 -7.45 14.89 -13.44
C GLY A 411 -6.71 15.43 -14.67
N PRO A 412 -5.37 15.53 -14.69
CA PRO A 412 -4.64 16.13 -15.82
C PRO A 412 -4.74 15.33 -17.13
N THR A 413 -5.03 14.03 -17.02
CA THR A 413 -5.20 13.06 -18.12
C THR A 413 -6.62 12.50 -18.19
N VAL A 414 -7.58 13.08 -17.47
CA VAL A 414 -8.98 12.66 -17.43
C VAL A 414 -9.84 13.77 -18.03
N TYR A 415 -10.77 13.44 -18.93
CA TYR A 415 -11.68 14.44 -19.48
C TYR A 415 -12.61 14.96 -18.37
N SER A 416 -12.50 16.25 -18.04
CA SER A 416 -13.34 16.91 -17.04
C SER A 416 -14.04 18.11 -17.66
N SER A 417 -15.38 18.08 -17.74
CA SER A 417 -16.16 19.19 -18.29
C SER A 417 -16.14 20.38 -17.33
N TYR A 418 -15.43 21.44 -17.69
CA TYR A 418 -15.38 22.66 -16.87
C TYR A 418 -16.60 23.55 -17.13
N SER A 419 -17.06 24.24 -16.07
CA SER A 419 -18.16 25.22 -16.12
C SER A 419 -17.68 26.53 -15.53
N ALA A 420 -17.43 27.52 -16.40
CA ALA A 420 -17.14 28.88 -15.97
C ALA A 420 -18.29 29.48 -15.15
N LYS A 421 -19.54 29.16 -15.52
CA LYS A 421 -20.73 29.54 -14.76
C LYS A 421 -20.69 29.01 -13.32
N GLU A 422 -20.25 27.78 -13.10
CA GLU A 422 -20.17 27.21 -11.75
C GLU A 422 -19.02 27.84 -10.94
N CYS A 423 -17.88 28.09 -11.56
CA CYS A 423 -16.79 28.84 -10.91
C CYS A 423 -17.26 30.23 -10.47
N LEU A 424 -18.03 30.94 -11.29
CA LEU A 424 -18.61 32.24 -10.93
C LEU A 424 -19.61 32.10 -9.77
N ARG A 425 -20.46 31.06 -9.73
CA ARG A 425 -21.37 30.80 -8.59
C ARG A 425 -20.63 30.52 -7.29
N ILE A 426 -19.48 29.84 -7.33
CA ILE A 426 -18.63 29.61 -6.16
C ILE A 426 -18.02 30.94 -5.68
N LEU A 427 -17.58 31.81 -6.59
CA LEU A 427 -17.11 33.17 -6.24
C LEU A 427 -18.23 34.04 -5.64
N ASP A 428 -19.45 33.95 -6.18
CA ASP A 428 -20.64 34.63 -5.64
C ASP A 428 -20.98 34.11 -4.23
N LYS A 429 -21.01 32.78 -4.03
CA LYS A 429 -21.31 32.09 -2.76
C LYS A 429 -20.40 32.53 -1.61
N TYR A 430 -19.11 32.71 -1.88
CA TYR A 430 -18.12 33.13 -0.89
C TYR A 430 -17.83 34.63 -0.87
N HIS A 431 -18.61 35.42 -1.62
CA HIS A 431 -18.49 36.88 -1.75
C HIS A 431 -17.10 37.35 -2.20
N LEU A 432 -16.44 36.57 -3.06
CA LEU A 432 -15.10 36.87 -3.58
C LEU A 432 -15.11 37.64 -4.90
N ARG A 433 -16.29 37.89 -5.48
CA ARG A 433 -16.42 38.67 -6.71
C ARG A 433 -15.94 40.11 -6.51
N GLY A 434 -15.07 40.60 -7.39
CA GLY A 434 -14.39 41.89 -7.23
C GLY A 434 -13.36 41.99 -6.08
N SER A 435 -13.13 40.94 -5.29
CA SER A 435 -12.02 40.85 -4.31
C SER A 435 -11.02 39.71 -4.61
N ALA A 436 -11.39 38.81 -5.52
CA ALA A 436 -10.47 37.98 -6.29
C ALA A 436 -9.67 38.84 -7.29
N PRO A 437 -8.48 38.38 -7.74
CA PRO A 437 -7.76 39.04 -8.83
C PRO A 437 -8.61 39.12 -10.10
N GLY A 438 -8.70 40.29 -10.74
CA GLY A 438 -9.54 40.50 -11.93
C GLY A 438 -9.18 39.60 -13.12
N THR A 439 -7.92 39.12 -13.17
CA THR A 439 -7.45 38.10 -14.10
C THR A 439 -8.24 36.78 -13.98
N VAL A 440 -8.73 36.42 -12.79
CA VAL A 440 -9.58 35.24 -12.57
C VAL A 440 -10.90 35.38 -13.31
N GLU A 441 -11.65 36.47 -13.09
CA GLU A 441 -12.94 36.68 -13.76
C GLU A 441 -12.75 36.85 -15.28
N GLN A 442 -11.67 37.51 -15.73
CA GLN A 442 -11.30 37.61 -17.14
C GLN A 442 -11.07 36.25 -17.79
N VAL A 443 -10.31 35.34 -17.15
CA VAL A 443 -10.08 33.98 -17.67
C VAL A 443 -11.36 33.15 -17.64
N LEU A 444 -12.19 33.24 -16.60
CA LEU A 444 -13.47 32.52 -16.54
C LEU A 444 -14.43 32.96 -17.66
N LEU A 445 -14.53 34.26 -17.93
CA LEU A 445 -15.45 34.80 -18.94
C LEU A 445 -14.96 34.62 -20.39
N SER A 446 -13.64 34.45 -20.62
CA SER A 446 -13.07 34.30 -21.96
C SER A 446 -12.90 32.85 -22.43
N ARG A 447 -13.00 31.85 -21.55
CA ARG A 447 -12.98 30.44 -21.97
C ARG A 447 -14.30 30.06 -22.67
N PRO A 448 -14.26 29.48 -23.88
CA PRO A 448 -15.46 28.89 -24.48
C PRO A 448 -15.97 27.71 -23.63
N PRO A 449 -17.27 27.39 -23.67
CA PRO A 449 -17.80 26.19 -23.02
C PRO A 449 -17.13 24.94 -23.58
N THR A 450 -16.87 23.96 -22.71
CA THR A 450 -16.27 22.68 -23.12
C THR A 450 -17.16 21.99 -24.16
N LEU A 451 -16.65 21.79 -25.37
CA LEU A 451 -17.28 20.91 -26.35
C LEU A 451 -17.05 19.46 -25.90
N LEU A 452 -18.13 18.68 -25.81
CA LEU A 452 -18.04 17.22 -25.80
C LEU A 452 -17.42 16.76 -27.13
N ASN A 453 -16.50 15.82 -27.09
CA ASN A 453 -16.08 15.03 -28.24
C ASN A 453 -15.25 13.82 -27.82
N ASP A 454 -15.25 12.78 -28.66
CA ASP A 454 -14.65 11.45 -28.43
C ASP A 454 -13.10 11.43 -28.48
N ASN A 455 -12.45 12.58 -28.31
CA ASN A 455 -11.01 12.81 -28.52
C ASN A 455 -10.15 12.40 -27.31
N PHE A 456 -10.57 11.41 -26.51
CA PHE A 456 -9.79 10.84 -25.39
C PHE A 456 -9.44 9.36 -25.59
N ASN A 457 -9.75 8.79 -26.77
CA ASN A 457 -9.44 7.40 -27.11
C ASN A 457 -7.93 7.09 -27.19
N HIS A 458 -7.06 8.11 -27.21
CA HIS A 458 -5.60 7.98 -27.10
C HIS A 458 -5.09 7.93 -25.66
N VAL A 459 -5.98 7.90 -24.66
CA VAL A 459 -5.64 8.05 -23.24
C VAL A 459 -6.08 6.84 -22.43
N HIS A 460 -5.12 6.23 -21.73
CA HIS A 460 -5.35 5.08 -20.87
C HIS A 460 -4.90 5.41 -19.45
N ASN A 461 -5.85 5.61 -18.54
CA ASN A 461 -5.57 5.89 -17.13
C ASN A 461 -5.65 4.60 -16.32
N ILE A 462 -4.55 4.20 -15.69
CA ILE A 462 -4.38 2.90 -15.05
C ILE A 462 -3.97 3.12 -13.59
N LEU A 463 -4.83 2.70 -12.67
CA LEU A 463 -4.55 2.69 -11.23
C LEU A 463 -3.64 1.49 -10.92
N ILE A 464 -2.39 1.75 -10.53
CA ILE A 464 -1.38 0.71 -10.26
C ILE A 464 -1.15 0.48 -8.76
N GLY A 465 -1.53 1.44 -7.93
CA GLY A 465 -1.52 1.34 -6.47
C GLY A 465 -2.63 2.19 -5.84
N SER A 466 -3.33 1.62 -4.87
CA SER A 466 -4.27 2.33 -3.99
C SER A 466 -4.48 1.54 -2.70
N ASN A 467 -5.29 2.07 -1.78
CA ASN A 467 -5.57 1.44 -0.49
C ASN A 467 -6.20 0.05 -0.66
N LEU A 468 -7.10 -0.12 -1.64
CA LEU A 468 -7.70 -1.42 -1.99
C LEU A 468 -6.65 -2.47 -2.40
N ILE A 469 -5.65 -2.06 -3.19
CA ILE A 469 -4.57 -2.96 -3.65
C ILE A 469 -3.66 -3.35 -2.47
N ALA A 470 -3.37 -2.42 -1.55
CA ALA A 470 -2.62 -2.70 -0.34
C ALA A 470 -3.38 -3.66 0.61
N LEU A 471 -4.67 -3.41 0.87
CA LEU A 471 -5.47 -4.28 1.73
C LEU A 471 -5.73 -5.67 1.13
N GLY A 472 -5.70 -5.81 -0.20
CA GLY A 472 -5.74 -7.12 -0.87
C GLY A 472 -4.55 -8.01 -0.51
N GLU A 473 -3.32 -7.49 -0.57
CA GLU A 473 -2.13 -8.26 -0.15
C GLU A 473 -2.11 -8.49 1.37
N ALA A 474 -2.60 -7.54 2.19
CA ALA A 474 -2.79 -7.78 3.62
C ALA A 474 -3.80 -8.89 3.92
N GLN A 475 -4.86 -9.02 3.10
CA GLN A 475 -5.85 -10.11 3.19
C GLN A 475 -5.22 -11.46 2.80
N GLU A 476 -4.33 -11.49 1.81
CA GLU A 476 -3.56 -12.68 1.53
C GLU A 476 -2.57 -13.04 2.65
N GLU A 477 -1.80 -12.07 3.18
CA GLU A 477 -0.79 -12.34 4.23
C GLU A 477 -1.42 -12.79 5.55
N SER A 478 -2.54 -12.18 5.96
CA SER A 478 -3.31 -12.66 7.10
C SER A 478 -3.88 -14.07 6.89
N THR A 479 -4.27 -14.43 5.66
CA THR A 479 -4.60 -15.83 5.31
C THR A 479 -3.39 -16.75 5.41
N LYS A 480 -2.23 -16.35 4.87
CA LYS A 480 -0.95 -17.10 4.91
C LYS A 480 -0.49 -17.35 6.37
N LEU A 481 -0.81 -16.44 7.30
CA LEU A 481 -0.56 -16.54 8.74
C LEU A 481 -1.63 -17.33 9.53
N GLY A 482 -2.76 -17.69 8.90
CA GLY A 482 -3.79 -18.55 9.49
C GLY A 482 -4.92 -17.83 10.23
N TYR A 483 -5.17 -16.55 9.90
CA TYR A 483 -6.36 -15.81 10.34
C TYR A 483 -7.50 -15.97 9.33
N HIS A 484 -8.74 -15.76 9.77
CA HIS A 484 -9.89 -15.46 8.90
C HIS A 484 -9.93 -13.94 8.63
N PRO A 485 -9.69 -13.47 7.39
CA PRO A 485 -9.50 -12.03 7.16
C PRO A 485 -10.76 -11.32 6.67
N LEU A 486 -11.17 -10.28 7.38
CA LEU A 486 -12.38 -9.51 7.09
C LEU A 486 -12.00 -8.12 6.56
N LEU A 487 -12.12 -7.90 5.25
CA LEU A 487 -11.96 -6.57 4.65
C LEU A 487 -13.27 -5.79 4.78
N LEU A 488 -13.32 -4.83 5.70
CA LEU A 488 -14.54 -4.07 6.00
C LEU A 488 -14.74 -2.83 5.14
N SER A 489 -13.68 -2.03 4.93
CA SER A 489 -13.74 -0.71 4.27
C SER A 489 -12.36 -0.25 3.78
N THR A 490 -12.34 0.51 2.68
CA THR A 490 -11.19 1.26 2.14
C THR A 490 -11.35 2.78 2.33
N SER A 491 -12.40 3.19 3.05
CA SER A 491 -12.87 4.59 3.16
C SER A 491 -13.07 5.05 4.61
N ILE A 492 -12.44 4.40 5.59
CA ILE A 492 -12.48 4.82 6.99
C ILE A 492 -11.99 6.28 7.09
N SER A 493 -12.85 7.13 7.63
CA SER A 493 -12.67 8.58 7.68
C SER A 493 -13.53 9.19 8.79
N GLY A 494 -13.31 10.47 9.11
CA GLY A 494 -13.99 11.18 10.19
C GLY A 494 -13.05 11.54 11.35
N ASP A 495 -13.63 11.90 12.50
CA ASP A 495 -12.88 12.25 13.72
C ASP A 495 -12.37 10.99 14.45
N VAL A 496 -11.13 11.06 14.91
CA VAL A 496 -10.43 9.96 15.60
C VAL A 496 -11.18 9.39 16.81
N LYS A 497 -12.03 10.17 17.50
CA LYS A 497 -12.85 9.72 18.64
C LYS A 497 -14.03 8.87 18.19
N GLN A 498 -14.69 9.24 17.08
CA GLN A 498 -15.79 8.42 16.53
C GLN A 498 -15.24 7.10 15.98
N VAL A 499 -14.05 7.14 15.37
CA VAL A 499 -13.35 5.95 14.85
C VAL A 499 -12.77 5.08 15.98
N SER A 500 -12.36 5.64 17.13
CA SER A 500 -11.93 4.83 18.27
C SER A 500 -13.09 4.03 18.84
N CYS A 501 -14.25 4.65 19.11
CA CYS A 501 -15.45 3.95 19.58
C CYS A 501 -15.83 2.78 18.65
N PHE A 502 -15.70 2.96 17.33
CA PHE A 502 -15.95 1.92 16.34
C PHE A 502 -15.03 0.70 16.52
N TYR A 503 -13.70 0.89 16.56
CA TYR A 503 -12.76 -0.22 16.77
C TYR A 503 -12.84 -0.83 18.18
N GLY A 504 -13.11 -0.01 19.20
CA GLY A 504 -13.37 -0.43 20.57
C GLY A 504 -14.51 -1.44 20.65
N LEU A 505 -15.67 -1.06 20.10
CA LEU A 505 -16.88 -1.88 20.06
C LEU A 505 -16.77 -3.06 19.09
N LEU A 506 -16.12 -2.89 17.93
CA LEU A 506 -15.92 -3.95 16.94
C LEU A 506 -15.14 -5.14 17.52
N ALA A 507 -14.11 -4.88 18.32
CA ALA A 507 -13.38 -5.93 19.01
C ALA A 507 -14.27 -6.71 19.99
N ARG A 508 -15.11 -6.00 20.77
CA ARG A 508 -16.08 -6.62 21.70
C ARG A 508 -17.13 -7.46 20.96
N VAL A 509 -17.67 -6.95 19.84
CA VAL A 509 -18.60 -7.69 18.97
C VAL A 509 -17.97 -8.98 18.46
N ILE A 510 -16.77 -8.92 17.87
CA ILE A 510 -16.10 -10.11 17.32
C ILE A 510 -15.74 -11.11 18.44
N CYS A 511 -15.24 -10.64 19.59
CA CYS A 511 -15.00 -11.50 20.75
C CYS A 511 -16.29 -12.17 21.25
N SER A 512 -17.42 -11.46 21.28
CA SER A 512 -18.71 -12.02 21.69
C SER A 512 -19.19 -13.15 20.78
N ILE A 513 -18.98 -13.02 19.46
CA ILE A 513 -19.29 -14.06 18.46
C ILE A 513 -18.34 -15.26 18.64
N MET A 514 -17.02 -15.02 18.68
CA MET A 514 -16.01 -16.08 18.83
C MET A 514 -16.18 -16.90 20.13
N THR A 515 -16.72 -16.29 21.18
CA THR A 515 -16.93 -16.93 22.50
C THR A 515 -18.34 -17.48 22.71
N ASN A 516 -19.31 -17.10 21.87
CA ASN A 516 -20.76 -17.32 22.06
C ASN A 516 -21.29 -16.65 23.34
N SER A 517 -20.91 -15.40 23.58
CA SER A 517 -21.40 -14.59 24.70
C SER A 517 -22.88 -14.22 24.54
N PRO A 518 -23.70 -14.24 25.61
CA PRO A 518 -25.10 -13.81 25.56
C PRO A 518 -25.27 -12.33 25.17
N GLU A 519 -24.24 -11.50 25.33
CA GLU A 519 -24.25 -10.07 24.98
C GLU A 519 -24.23 -9.80 23.47
N GLN A 520 -23.95 -10.82 22.65
CA GLN A 520 -23.73 -10.70 21.20
C GLN A 520 -24.81 -9.87 20.48
N GLN A 521 -26.09 -10.10 20.77
CA GLN A 521 -27.19 -9.40 20.10
C GLN A 521 -27.25 -7.90 20.45
N GLN A 522 -26.92 -7.55 21.69
CA GLN A 522 -26.87 -6.14 22.13
C GLN A 522 -25.71 -5.41 21.48
N LEU A 523 -24.50 -6.00 21.51
CA LEU A 523 -23.30 -5.40 20.92
C LEU A 523 -23.44 -5.24 19.39
N GLN A 524 -24.09 -6.19 18.70
CA GLN A 524 -24.40 -6.08 17.27
C GLN A 524 -25.36 -4.92 16.97
N GLN A 525 -26.39 -4.68 17.79
CA GLN A 525 -27.30 -3.53 17.61
C GLN A 525 -26.59 -2.20 17.89
N GLU A 526 -25.73 -2.17 18.91
CA GLU A 526 -24.94 -0.99 19.30
C GLU A 526 -24.00 -0.55 18.17
N ILE A 527 -23.25 -1.49 17.55
CA ILE A 527 -22.29 -1.14 16.50
C ILE A 527 -22.96 -0.73 15.19
N LEU A 528 -24.09 -1.33 14.83
CA LEU A 528 -24.87 -0.90 13.66
C LEU A 528 -25.38 0.53 13.86
N SER A 529 -25.93 0.84 15.04
CA SER A 529 -26.34 2.21 15.38
C SER A 529 -25.17 3.20 15.40
N LEU A 530 -23.94 2.79 15.71
CA LEU A 530 -22.76 3.65 15.61
C LEU A 530 -22.38 3.89 14.13
N VAL A 531 -22.34 2.84 13.31
CA VAL A 531 -21.99 2.90 11.87
C VAL A 531 -22.96 3.77 11.08
N ASP A 532 -24.27 3.69 11.36
CA ASP A 532 -25.29 4.57 10.77
C ASP A 532 -24.97 6.07 10.94
N LYS A 533 -24.22 6.43 11.99
CA LYS A 533 -23.79 7.81 12.30
C LYS A 533 -22.42 8.17 11.71
N MET A 534 -21.65 7.20 11.20
CA MET A 534 -20.31 7.42 10.62
C MET A 534 -20.37 7.72 9.11
N THR A 535 -21.41 7.27 8.41
CA THR A 535 -21.61 7.54 6.97
C THR A 535 -20.44 7.07 6.07
N ILE A 536 -19.82 5.93 6.40
CA ILE A 536 -18.71 5.36 5.61
C ILE A 536 -19.27 4.63 4.38
N PRO A 537 -18.97 5.05 3.13
CA PRO A 537 -19.72 4.60 1.94
C PRO A 537 -19.57 3.13 1.55
N ASP A 538 -18.49 2.47 1.94
CA ASP A 538 -18.09 1.12 1.51
C ASP A 538 -18.07 0.09 2.64
N LEU A 539 -18.58 0.43 3.83
CA LEU A 539 -18.44 -0.36 5.05
C LEU A 539 -19.39 -1.57 5.10
N LYS A 540 -18.85 -2.76 4.83
CA LYS A 540 -19.58 -4.04 4.69
C LYS A 540 -20.01 -4.70 6.01
N LEU A 541 -20.18 -3.94 7.10
CA LEU A 541 -20.31 -4.51 8.44
C LEU A 541 -21.54 -5.44 8.59
N ALA A 542 -22.69 -5.07 8.05
CA ALA A 542 -23.92 -5.86 8.18
C ALA A 542 -23.79 -7.25 7.52
N ASP A 543 -23.26 -7.29 6.29
CA ASP A 543 -23.01 -8.52 5.54
C ASP A 543 -22.03 -9.43 6.30
N TRP A 544 -20.91 -8.87 6.77
CA TRP A 544 -19.91 -9.60 7.55
C TRP A 544 -20.45 -10.10 8.89
N LEU A 545 -21.31 -9.35 9.59
CA LEU A 545 -21.93 -9.82 10.84
C LEU A 545 -22.90 -10.98 10.62
N GLN A 546 -23.53 -11.06 9.44
CA GLN A 546 -24.30 -12.25 9.03
C GLN A 546 -23.37 -13.41 8.67
N GLU A 547 -22.30 -13.17 7.90
CA GLU A 547 -21.34 -14.19 7.47
C GLU A 547 -20.63 -14.84 8.68
N LEU A 548 -20.19 -14.04 9.65
CA LEU A 548 -19.56 -14.48 10.91
C LEU A 548 -20.43 -15.43 11.76
N GLN A 549 -21.75 -15.43 11.57
CA GLN A 549 -22.68 -16.36 12.24
C GLN A 549 -22.83 -17.69 11.48
N THR A 550 -22.31 -17.79 10.26
CA THR A 550 -22.28 -19.03 9.45
C THR A 550 -20.97 -19.79 9.55
N TYR A 551 -19.88 -19.12 9.96
CA TYR A 551 -18.63 -19.78 10.31
C TYR A 551 -18.77 -20.59 11.60
N GLY A 552 -17.95 -21.65 11.72
CA GLY A 552 -17.89 -22.51 12.90
C GLY A 552 -17.02 -21.93 14.02
N ASP A 553 -16.09 -22.73 14.54
CA ASP A 553 -15.16 -22.26 15.57
C ASP A 553 -14.10 -21.30 14.97
N LEU A 554 -14.43 -20.00 14.97
CA LEU A 554 -13.52 -18.92 14.60
C LEU A 554 -12.35 -18.83 15.61
N GLY A 555 -11.24 -19.50 15.29
CA GLY A 555 -10.06 -19.55 16.17
C GLY A 555 -9.18 -18.28 16.14
N ALA A 556 -9.14 -17.58 15.01
CA ALA A 556 -8.42 -16.31 14.84
C ALA A 556 -9.03 -15.47 13.71
N VAL A 557 -9.23 -14.18 13.94
CA VAL A 557 -9.81 -13.21 13.00
C VAL A 557 -8.84 -12.05 12.80
N CYS A 558 -8.72 -11.57 11.55
CA CYS A 558 -7.95 -10.39 11.18
C CYS A 558 -8.87 -9.41 10.46
N VAL A 559 -9.30 -8.33 11.13
CA VAL A 559 -10.03 -7.26 10.45
C VAL A 559 -9.05 -6.34 9.76
N LEU A 560 -9.36 -5.99 8.52
CA LEU A 560 -8.60 -5.08 7.67
C LEU A 560 -9.47 -3.90 7.25
N CYS A 561 -8.93 -2.71 7.44
CA CYS A 561 -9.53 -1.45 7.04
C CYS A 561 -8.45 -0.49 6.53
N GLY A 562 -8.87 0.54 5.82
CA GLY A 562 -8.02 1.68 5.47
C GLY A 562 -8.83 2.88 5.03
N GLY A 563 -8.14 3.96 4.69
CA GLY A 563 -8.71 5.28 4.43
C GLY A 563 -7.83 6.37 5.04
N GLU A 564 -8.39 7.54 5.34
CA GLU A 564 -7.66 8.64 6.01
C GLU A 564 -8.56 9.31 7.06
N ILE A 565 -8.15 9.24 8.32
CA ILE A 565 -8.89 9.85 9.45
C ILE A 565 -8.34 11.24 9.82
N THR A 566 -9.08 11.96 10.66
CA THR A 566 -8.70 13.30 11.14
C THR A 566 -8.56 13.34 12.65
N VAL A 567 -7.57 14.10 13.11
CA VAL A 567 -7.31 14.40 14.53
C VAL A 567 -7.34 15.91 14.73
N LEU A 568 -8.01 16.37 15.79
CA LEU A 568 -7.96 17.76 16.21
C LEU A 568 -6.69 17.98 17.04
N VAL A 569 -5.81 18.86 16.59
CA VAL A 569 -4.62 19.25 17.36
C VAL A 569 -5.05 20.17 18.52
N GLN A 570 -4.75 19.77 19.75
CA GLN A 570 -5.20 20.47 20.97
C GLN A 570 -4.03 21.02 21.83
N GLY A 571 -2.77 20.72 21.46
CA GLY A 571 -1.57 21.26 22.14
C GLY A 571 -0.30 21.20 21.28
N GLU A 572 0.83 21.54 21.89
CA GLU A 572 2.16 21.57 21.24
C GLU A 572 2.91 20.22 21.26
N GLY A 573 2.23 19.14 21.64
CA GLY A 573 2.78 17.79 21.68
C GLY A 573 3.12 17.23 20.29
N LYS A 574 3.82 16.08 20.26
CA LYS A 574 4.08 15.35 19.03
C LYS A 574 3.23 14.09 18.95
N GLY A 575 2.69 13.84 17.76
CA GLY A 575 1.80 12.73 17.49
C GLY A 575 1.18 12.85 16.10
N GLY A 576 0.43 11.82 15.72
CA GLY A 576 -0.39 11.83 14.52
C GLY A 576 -1.69 11.06 14.73
N ARG A 577 -2.45 10.93 13.65
CA ARG A 577 -3.80 10.35 13.66
C ARG A 577 -3.78 8.85 13.98
N ASN A 578 -2.78 8.12 13.50
CA ASN A 578 -2.65 6.68 13.72
C ASN A 578 -2.21 6.37 15.16
N GLN A 579 -1.26 7.14 15.69
CA GLN A 579 -0.83 7.06 17.09
C GLN A 579 -1.97 7.45 18.04
N GLU A 580 -2.71 8.53 17.75
CA GLU A 580 -3.86 8.91 18.58
C GLU A 580 -5.00 7.88 18.49
N LEU A 581 -5.29 7.32 17.31
CA LEU A 581 -6.30 6.27 17.16
C LEU A 581 -5.95 5.04 17.99
N ALA A 582 -4.71 4.54 17.90
CA ALA A 582 -4.27 3.39 18.69
C ALA A 582 -4.40 3.65 20.20
N LEU A 583 -4.03 4.84 20.67
CA LEU A 583 -4.13 5.23 22.08
C LEU A 583 -5.59 5.39 22.55
N ARG A 584 -6.47 5.94 21.72
CA ARG A 584 -7.91 6.03 22.02
C ARG A 584 -8.59 4.66 22.02
N VAL A 585 -8.29 3.78 21.05
CA VAL A 585 -8.81 2.40 21.04
C VAL A 585 -8.40 1.62 22.31
N ALA A 586 -7.20 1.86 22.84
CA ALA A 586 -6.81 1.33 24.14
C ALA A 586 -7.69 1.86 25.29
N GLN A 587 -8.07 3.14 25.25
CA GLN A 587 -8.97 3.74 26.24
C GLN A 587 -10.37 3.14 26.17
N GLU A 588 -10.98 3.03 24.99
CA GLU A 588 -12.31 2.39 24.81
C GLU A 588 -12.34 0.99 25.45
N TRP A 589 -11.27 0.19 25.24
CA TRP A 589 -11.14 -1.15 25.82
C TRP A 589 -10.92 -1.17 27.32
N HIS A 590 -10.20 -0.20 27.88
CA HIS A 590 -10.01 -0.05 29.32
C HIS A 590 -11.29 0.37 30.03
N ASP A 591 -12.11 1.19 29.38
CA ASP A 591 -13.38 1.69 29.93
C ASP A 591 -14.51 0.64 29.78
N THR A 592 -14.37 -0.34 28.89
CA THR A 592 -15.42 -1.34 28.53
C THR A 592 -14.98 -2.81 28.59
N GLN A 593 -14.15 -3.18 29.58
CA GLN A 593 -13.42 -4.48 29.72
C GLN A 593 -14.25 -5.80 29.69
N GLU A 594 -15.56 -5.71 29.52
CA GLU A 594 -16.48 -6.85 29.41
C GLU A 594 -16.56 -7.35 27.95
N GLY A 595 -16.73 -8.67 27.78
CA GLY A 595 -16.80 -9.34 26.47
C GLY A 595 -15.48 -9.79 25.83
N MET A 596 -14.30 -9.36 26.31
CA MET A 596 -13.00 -9.66 25.68
C MET A 596 -12.08 -10.63 26.43
N LYS A 597 -12.41 -11.04 27.66
CA LYS A 597 -11.49 -11.78 28.57
C LYS A 597 -11.04 -13.17 28.04
N ASP A 598 -11.81 -13.76 27.13
CA ASP A 598 -11.52 -15.04 26.48
C ASP A 598 -10.83 -14.89 25.10
N CYS A 599 -10.28 -13.72 24.78
CA CYS A 599 -9.50 -13.47 23.56
C CYS A 599 -8.19 -12.70 23.83
N GLU A 600 -7.15 -13.00 23.05
CA GLU A 600 -6.02 -12.09 22.81
C GLU A 600 -6.43 -11.10 21.72
N VAL A 601 -6.29 -9.80 21.98
CA VAL A 601 -6.70 -8.71 21.08
C VAL A 601 -5.53 -7.74 20.87
N LEU A 602 -5.26 -7.37 19.61
CA LEU A 602 -4.28 -6.36 19.24
C LEU A 602 -4.82 -5.50 18.08
N PHE A 603 -4.70 -4.18 18.21
CA PHE A 603 -4.93 -3.23 17.13
C PHE A 603 -3.62 -2.59 16.67
N LEU A 604 -3.54 -2.27 15.38
CA LEU A 604 -2.49 -1.49 14.75
C LEU A 604 -3.13 -0.49 13.79
N SER A 605 -2.67 0.76 13.80
CA SER A 605 -2.95 1.75 12.75
C SER A 605 -1.62 2.31 12.25
N GLY A 606 -1.47 2.51 10.94
CA GLY A 606 -0.31 3.22 10.40
C GLY A 606 -0.50 3.83 9.01
N GLY A 607 0.20 4.94 8.76
CA GLY A 607 0.33 5.59 7.45
C GLY A 607 1.29 4.83 6.54
N THR A 608 0.88 4.59 5.29
CA THR A 608 1.66 3.79 4.33
C THR A 608 2.88 4.50 3.73
N ASP A 609 3.03 5.80 3.98
CA ASP A 609 4.26 6.58 3.69
C ASP A 609 5.38 6.39 4.72
N GLY A 610 5.03 5.83 5.89
CA GLY A 610 5.95 5.57 6.99
C GLY A 610 6.01 6.68 8.03
N GLN A 611 5.11 7.68 7.97
CA GLN A 611 5.05 8.79 8.93
C GLN A 611 3.62 9.04 9.43
N ASP A 612 3.50 9.48 10.67
CA ASP A 612 2.23 9.84 11.29
C ASP A 612 2.39 11.15 12.07
N GLY A 613 1.87 12.23 11.50
CA GLY A 613 2.17 13.59 11.96
C GLY A 613 3.67 13.94 11.78
N PRO A 614 4.20 14.92 12.53
CA PRO A 614 5.61 15.31 12.47
C PRO A 614 6.51 14.35 13.28
N THR A 615 6.47 13.05 12.96
CA THR A 615 7.12 11.97 13.73
C THR A 615 7.73 10.87 12.85
N GLU A 616 8.78 10.20 13.35
CA GLU A 616 9.48 9.10 12.67
C GLU A 616 8.72 7.75 12.73
N ALA A 617 7.55 7.72 13.38
CA ALA A 617 6.70 6.55 13.46
C ALA A 617 5.61 6.65 12.40
N ALA A 618 5.33 5.53 11.73
CA ALA A 618 4.20 5.38 10.83
C ALA A 618 2.87 5.26 11.60
N GLY A 619 2.91 4.97 12.90
CA GLY A 619 1.72 4.72 13.71
C GLY A 619 2.04 4.03 15.03
N ALA A 620 1.07 3.33 15.61
CA ALA A 620 1.25 2.61 16.88
C ALA A 620 0.33 1.38 17.03
N PHE A 621 0.72 0.51 17.96
CA PHE A 621 0.01 -0.70 18.37
C PHE A 621 -0.71 -0.49 19.71
N SER A 622 -1.87 -1.11 19.90
CA SER A 622 -2.57 -1.15 21.19
C SER A 622 -3.21 -2.52 21.50
N TYR A 623 -3.48 -2.75 22.79
CA TYR A 623 -4.08 -3.96 23.34
C TYR A 623 -4.87 -3.59 24.62
N PRO A 624 -5.86 -4.37 25.07
CA PRO A 624 -6.76 -3.98 26.17
C PRO A 624 -6.09 -3.64 27.51
N GLY A 625 -4.91 -4.21 27.79
CA GLY A 625 -4.15 -3.94 29.02
C GLY A 625 -3.38 -2.62 29.04
N LEU A 626 -3.20 -1.96 27.88
CA LEU A 626 -2.23 -0.88 27.68
C LEU A 626 -2.35 0.28 28.69
N LEU A 627 -3.57 0.66 29.09
CA LEU A 627 -3.78 1.73 30.08
C LEU A 627 -3.33 1.33 31.50
N MET A 628 -3.43 0.05 31.88
CA MET A 628 -2.95 -0.44 33.17
C MET A 628 -1.42 -0.43 33.21
N ASP A 629 -0.78 -1.04 32.20
CA ASP A 629 0.67 -1.04 32.02
C ASP A 629 1.24 0.41 31.94
N ALA A 630 0.48 1.35 31.38
CA ALA A 630 0.85 2.77 31.34
C ALA A 630 0.73 3.45 32.71
N GLN A 631 -0.31 3.16 33.49
CA GLN A 631 -0.47 3.64 34.87
C GLN A 631 0.65 3.10 35.78
N GLU A 632 1.03 1.84 35.65
CA GLU A 632 2.20 1.26 36.37
C GLU A 632 3.52 1.96 36.01
N LYS A 633 3.62 2.55 34.82
CA LYS A 633 4.75 3.39 34.38
C LYS A 633 4.62 4.87 34.73
N GLY A 634 3.54 5.27 35.41
CA GLY A 634 3.27 6.67 35.74
C GLY A 634 2.95 7.56 34.53
N LEU A 635 2.53 6.96 33.40
CA LEU A 635 2.17 7.69 32.19
C LEU A 635 0.68 8.05 32.21
N ASN A 636 0.37 9.34 32.09
CA ASN A 636 -1.00 9.83 32.00
C ASN A 636 -1.45 9.90 30.53
N VAL A 637 -2.35 9.00 30.14
CA VAL A 637 -2.93 8.90 28.80
C VAL A 637 -3.80 10.10 28.45
N GLU A 638 -4.69 10.52 29.37
CA GLU A 638 -5.57 11.69 29.18
C GLU A 638 -4.75 12.96 28.93
N HIS A 639 -3.68 13.17 29.72
CA HIS A 639 -2.76 14.28 29.55
C HIS A 639 -2.09 14.30 28.16
N SER A 640 -1.61 13.14 27.68
CA SER A 640 -1.02 13.04 26.33
C SER A 640 -2.05 13.26 25.23
N LEU A 641 -3.29 12.77 25.36
CA LEU A 641 -4.37 13.01 24.39
C LEU A 641 -4.77 14.49 24.35
N ASN A 642 -4.92 15.14 25.50
CA ASN A 642 -5.34 16.55 25.60
C ASN A 642 -4.28 17.54 25.08
N HIS A 643 -3.01 17.14 24.99
CA HIS A 643 -1.91 17.95 24.44
C HIS A 643 -1.41 17.48 23.07
N SER A 644 -2.07 16.49 22.45
CA SER A 644 -1.64 15.85 21.18
C SER A 644 -0.22 15.23 21.23
N ASP A 645 0.22 14.77 22.41
CA ASP A 645 1.51 14.12 22.67
C ASP A 645 1.42 12.58 22.61
N SER A 646 0.79 12.03 21.56
CA SER A 646 0.66 10.57 21.40
C SER A 646 1.99 9.88 21.04
N ASN A 647 2.88 10.54 20.30
CA ASN A 647 4.24 10.04 20.05
C ASN A 647 5.10 10.10 21.30
N GLY A 648 5.01 11.20 22.08
CA GLY A 648 5.70 11.28 23.37
C GLY A 648 5.20 10.22 24.35
N PHE A 649 3.90 9.92 24.38
CA PHE A 649 3.36 8.78 25.13
C PHE A 649 4.02 7.46 24.70
N PHE A 650 3.91 7.09 23.42
CA PHE A 650 4.40 5.78 22.95
C PHE A 650 5.92 5.65 23.00
N THR A 651 6.68 6.74 22.88
CA THR A 651 8.13 6.75 23.08
C THR A 651 8.51 6.42 24.52
N ARG A 652 7.77 6.95 25.50
CA ARG A 652 7.96 6.66 26.93
C ARG A 652 7.38 5.29 27.33
N PHE A 653 6.34 4.83 26.65
CA PHE A 653 5.67 3.56 26.94
C PHE A 653 6.49 2.37 26.42
N HIS A 654 7.10 1.64 27.35
CA HIS A 654 7.94 0.47 27.05
C HIS A 654 9.05 0.75 26.02
N ASP A 655 9.69 1.92 26.13
CA ASP A 655 10.87 2.30 25.35
C ASP A 655 10.61 2.28 23.83
N GLY A 656 9.45 2.78 23.40
CA GLY A 656 9.05 2.86 21.99
C GLY A 656 8.58 1.55 21.36
N ARG A 657 8.56 0.42 22.07
CA ARG A 657 8.22 -0.91 21.50
C ARG A 657 6.81 -1.03 20.92
N TYR A 658 5.91 -0.10 21.23
CA TYR A 658 4.55 -0.03 20.69
C TYR A 658 4.36 1.04 19.60
N LEU A 659 5.43 1.72 19.17
CA LEU A 659 5.44 2.47 17.90
C LEU A 659 5.57 1.50 16.72
N LEU A 660 4.90 1.82 15.62
CA LEU A 660 5.21 1.25 14.31
C LEU A 660 6.26 2.15 13.65
N VAL A 661 7.52 1.71 13.61
CA VAL A 661 8.61 2.42 12.93
C VAL A 661 9.00 1.67 11.67
N THR A 662 8.82 2.30 10.52
CA THR A 662 9.16 1.74 9.19
C THR A 662 10.32 2.47 8.51
N GLY A 663 10.59 3.71 8.93
CA GLY A 663 11.25 4.70 8.09
C GLY A 663 10.41 5.05 6.86
N LEU A 664 10.87 6.01 6.04
CA LEU A 664 10.20 6.38 4.80
C LEU A 664 10.05 5.17 3.86
N THR A 665 8.81 4.92 3.42
CA THR A 665 8.50 3.80 2.52
C THR A 665 8.75 4.14 1.05
N GLY A 666 8.54 5.41 0.66
CA GLY A 666 8.60 5.86 -0.72
C GLY A 666 7.30 5.66 -1.52
N THR A 667 6.19 5.41 -0.84
CA THR A 667 4.83 5.33 -1.42
C THR A 667 3.83 6.08 -0.53
N ASN A 668 2.57 6.20 -0.93
CA ASN A 668 1.47 6.64 -0.08
C ASN A 668 0.13 6.18 -0.68
N VAL A 669 -0.64 5.44 0.09
CA VAL A 669 -2.04 5.06 -0.19
C VAL A 669 -2.93 5.26 1.05
N MET A 670 -2.64 6.31 1.83
CA MET A 670 -3.29 6.66 3.11
C MET A 670 -2.97 5.66 4.23
N ASP A 671 -3.88 5.47 5.20
CA ASP A 671 -3.68 4.62 6.37
C ASP A 671 -4.15 3.17 6.13
N VAL A 672 -3.54 2.24 6.86
CA VAL A 672 -3.98 0.84 7.02
C VAL A 672 -4.19 0.55 8.50
N GLN A 673 -5.32 -0.06 8.83
CA GLN A 673 -5.63 -0.59 10.16
C GLN A 673 -5.75 -2.11 10.15
N VAL A 674 -5.22 -2.75 11.19
CA VAL A 674 -5.24 -4.19 11.41
C VAL A 674 -5.72 -4.48 12.83
N LEU A 675 -6.82 -5.20 12.98
CA LEU A 675 -7.33 -5.67 14.28
C LEU A 675 -7.26 -7.21 14.31
N LEU A 676 -6.32 -7.74 15.09
CA LEU A 676 -6.14 -9.18 15.29
C LEU A 676 -6.84 -9.63 16.58
N ILE A 677 -7.63 -10.70 16.46
CA ILE A 677 -8.35 -11.30 17.58
C ILE A 677 -8.12 -12.81 17.53
N GLN A 678 -7.57 -13.40 18.59
CA GLN A 678 -7.33 -14.85 18.72
C GLN A 678 -8.07 -15.36 19.96
N LYS A 679 -8.87 -16.42 19.78
CA LYS A 679 -9.59 -17.07 20.87
C LYS A 679 -8.61 -17.72 21.85
N ASN A 680 -8.77 -17.46 23.15
CA ASN A 680 -7.93 -18.07 24.18
C ASN A 680 -8.12 -19.58 24.16
N ARG A 681 -7.01 -20.32 24.02
CA ARG A 681 -7.03 -21.78 24.19
C ARG A 681 -7.28 -22.09 25.66
N ARG A 682 -8.46 -22.63 25.97
CA ARG A 682 -8.73 -23.27 27.27
C ARG A 682 -7.63 -24.30 27.54
N GLN A 683 -6.99 -24.20 28.70
CA GLN A 683 -5.96 -25.13 29.18
C GLN A 683 -6.59 -26.40 29.76
#